data_AF-A0AAD6ME51-F1
#
_entry.id   AF-A0AAD6ME51-F1
#
_cell.length_a   1.000
_cell.length_b   1.000
_cell.length_c   1.000
_cell.angle_alpha   90.00
_cell.angle_beta   90.00
_cell.angle_gamma   90.00
#
_symmetry.space_group_name_H-M   'P 1'
#
loop_
_entity.id
_entity.type
_entity.pdbx_description
1 polymer ?
#
loop_
_entity_poly.entity_id
_entity_poly.type
_entity_poly.pdbx_seq_one_letter_code
_entity_poly.pdbx_strand_id
1 'polypeptide(L)'
;MRYDFACVSCIAYATLQSTYWMLYTEQAPSAWVHFALCGLVGIITAYFFVWITKYYTDYKHGPVRALALASSTGHGTNIIAGVSLGLEATALPVLVISVSIVSAFWLGNTSGLMDEAGNPTGGLFGTAVATMGMLSTAAYVLTMDMFGPIADNAGGIVEMSQQPESVREITDVLDAVGNTTKATTKGFAIGSAALASFLLFSAYMDEVATFAREPFTQVDIAIPEVFVGGLLGSMLIFLFSAWACSAVGRTAQEVVKEVRRQFIERPGIMDYKEKPDYGRCVAIVAAASLREMIKPGALAIISPMVVGVVFRILGYYTGQSLLGAKVVAAMLMFATVSGILMALFLNTAGGAWDNAKKYIETGAYGGKGSDCHKAAVTGDTVGDPFKDTAGPSIHVLIKMLATITLVMAPEDKERFFSTLQNPKRKIKNSMKMEQPATPNITPSKDNSSIKGTKKKPPTPQELISHYQSQGLDSQEASIKVIEDLQNVLFRVIASNSRGKKDKLVGEASRKIDTVNTRVAVVDMKLDLKPGYAETFAIGVASASAFRGVETVWPHVVGGIAQIWNAQNISMDRNLSSGPSGRTGQAIMIMDEKDIMIEILHRLPLKSLLISKCVCRLWNHLISDPIFISNYSRRNPQHHVSGFFLQKFLFLEQYSKLEFITCEGQDDAAPEPSLCFIEDDQGVCIQHSCNGLLLCSSFRCHEDDRKYYICKPTTKQYHQLPKPGCKTVFGINIAYDPTISPHYKIICVCDSNAIKIYDSAIGSWRVSGNHQVSPHVLLFKRGVFLNRALHWISRGALALRFDIELERMLTMPMPPIPEGRSERRLGYFGESGGHLCLIEINGPITTCFDVMRMESDYSGWSIYIYIINVQQQECEIHRSPF
;
A
#
# COMPACT_ATOMS: atom_id res chain seq x y z
N MET A 1 14.39 -22.40 -7.92
CA MET A 1 14.89 -23.76 -7.67
C MET A 1 16.02 -23.82 -6.64
N ARG A 2 17.19 -23.16 -6.81
CA ARG A 2 18.26 -23.21 -5.77
C ARG A 2 17.87 -22.52 -4.46
N TYR A 3 17.11 -21.42 -4.50
CA TYR A 3 16.61 -20.73 -3.30
C TYR A 3 15.45 -21.49 -2.61
N ASP A 4 14.61 -22.17 -3.40
CA ASP A 4 13.46 -22.93 -2.90
C ASP A 4 13.89 -24.08 -1.98
N PHE A 5 14.98 -24.79 -2.32
CA PHE A 5 15.45 -25.94 -1.53
C PHE A 5 16.01 -25.53 -0.15
N ALA A 6 16.71 -24.39 -0.08
CA ALA A 6 17.21 -23.85 1.18
C ALA A 6 16.06 -23.42 2.10
N CYS A 7 15.08 -22.68 1.59
CA CYS A 7 13.89 -22.30 2.35
C CYS A 7 13.09 -23.51 2.81
N VAL A 8 12.84 -24.49 1.94
CA VAL A 8 12.14 -25.74 2.30
C VAL A 8 12.90 -26.50 3.38
N SER A 9 14.24 -26.55 3.32
CA SER A 9 15.07 -27.22 4.33
C SER A 9 15.03 -26.50 5.68
N CYS A 10 15.07 -25.16 5.69
CA CYS A 10 14.92 -24.37 6.92
C CYS A 10 13.53 -24.56 7.55
N ILE A 11 12.47 -24.56 6.74
CA ILE A 11 11.09 -24.77 7.21
C ILE A 11 10.92 -26.20 7.73
N ALA A 12 11.49 -27.20 7.05
CA ALA A 12 11.50 -28.59 7.52
C ALA A 12 12.21 -28.70 8.88
N TYR A 13 13.37 -28.06 9.05
CA TYR A 13 14.08 -28.04 10.33
C TYR A 13 13.28 -27.34 11.44
N ALA A 14 12.68 -26.19 11.15
CA ALA A 14 11.80 -25.49 12.08
C ALA A 14 10.56 -26.31 12.46
N THR A 15 10.01 -27.08 11.51
CA THR A 15 8.88 -27.99 11.73
C THR A 15 9.27 -29.15 12.65
N LEU A 16 10.46 -29.74 12.46
CA LEU A 16 10.99 -30.77 13.36
C LEU A 16 11.17 -30.22 14.79
N GLN A 17 11.74 -29.02 14.92
CA GLN A 17 11.99 -28.39 16.23
C GLN A 17 10.68 -28.02 16.95
N SER A 18 9.72 -27.41 16.24
CA SER A 18 8.42 -27.05 16.82
C SER A 18 7.62 -28.30 17.21
N THR A 19 7.65 -29.34 16.40
CA THR A 19 7.00 -30.61 16.72
C THR A 19 7.60 -31.27 17.96
N TYR A 20 8.93 -31.26 18.09
CA TYR A 20 9.59 -31.71 19.31
C TYR A 20 9.14 -30.90 20.53
N TRP A 21 9.17 -29.58 20.45
CA TRP A 21 8.81 -28.71 21.58
C TRP A 21 7.33 -28.82 22.00
N MET A 22 6.42 -28.98 21.04
CA MET A 22 4.98 -28.95 21.30
C MET A 22 4.36 -30.32 21.58
N LEU A 23 4.92 -31.39 20.98
CA LEU A 23 4.31 -32.73 20.99
C LEU A 23 5.16 -33.78 21.71
N TYR A 24 6.30 -33.39 22.29
CA TYR A 24 7.02 -34.26 23.21
C TYR A 24 6.25 -34.40 24.52
N THR A 25 5.94 -35.64 24.90
CA THR A 25 5.35 -35.98 26.19
C THR A 25 6.08 -37.19 26.75
N GLU A 26 6.27 -37.24 28.08
CA GLU A 26 6.92 -38.39 28.73
C GLU A 26 6.12 -39.69 28.57
N GLN A 27 4.81 -39.57 28.32
CA GLN A 27 3.88 -40.69 28.11
C GLN A 27 4.02 -41.32 26.71
N ALA A 28 4.47 -40.56 25.71
CA ALA A 28 4.64 -41.03 24.34
C ALA A 28 5.89 -40.41 23.67
N PRO A 29 7.11 -40.88 24.03
CA PRO A 29 8.36 -40.21 23.66
C PRO A 29 8.71 -40.29 22.15
N SER A 30 8.11 -41.21 21.40
CA SER A 30 8.29 -41.33 19.94
C SER A 30 7.25 -40.56 19.12
N ALA A 31 6.13 -40.13 19.72
CA ALA A 31 4.99 -39.58 19.00
C ALA A 31 5.34 -38.32 18.19
N TRP A 32 6.18 -37.45 18.74
CA TRP A 32 6.63 -36.24 18.06
C TRP A 32 7.38 -36.56 16.75
N VAL A 33 8.14 -37.65 16.66
CA VAL A 33 8.83 -38.03 15.41
C VAL A 33 7.83 -38.38 14.32
N HIS A 34 6.81 -39.17 14.66
CA HIS A 34 5.76 -39.56 13.71
C HIS A 34 4.95 -38.35 13.23
N PHE A 35 4.62 -37.41 14.12
CA PHE A 35 3.95 -36.17 13.72
C PHE A 35 4.85 -35.23 12.93
N ALA A 36 6.15 -35.18 13.23
CA ALA A 36 7.09 -34.36 12.47
C ALA A 36 7.23 -34.90 11.04
N LEU A 37 7.25 -36.23 10.88
CA LEU A 37 7.17 -36.89 9.57
C LEU A 37 5.84 -36.57 8.85
N CYS A 38 4.70 -36.48 9.55
CA CYS A 38 3.44 -36.02 8.97
C CYS A 38 3.54 -34.58 8.46
N GLY A 39 4.18 -33.70 9.23
CA GLY A 39 4.46 -32.31 8.82
C GLY A 39 5.31 -32.26 7.54
N LEU A 40 6.34 -33.12 7.45
CA LEU A 40 7.17 -33.24 6.23
C LEU A 40 6.37 -33.71 5.02
N VAL A 41 5.42 -34.66 5.18
CA VAL A 41 4.49 -35.05 4.11
C VAL A 41 3.72 -33.83 3.59
N GLY A 42 3.26 -32.96 4.50
CA GLY A 42 2.62 -31.68 4.17
C GLY A 42 3.50 -30.73 3.36
N ILE A 43 4.76 -30.55 3.78
CA ILE A 43 5.74 -29.69 3.08
C ILE A 43 6.06 -30.25 1.69
N ILE A 44 6.25 -31.56 1.56
CA ILE A 44 6.48 -32.24 0.28
C ILE A 44 5.25 -32.06 -0.63
N THR A 45 4.05 -32.17 -0.07
CA THR A 45 2.78 -31.92 -0.78
C THR A 45 2.74 -30.48 -1.31
N ALA A 46 3.09 -29.48 -0.50
CA ALA A 46 3.19 -28.09 -0.95
C ALA A 46 4.12 -27.93 -2.16
N TYR A 47 5.31 -28.52 -2.08
CA TYR A 47 6.29 -28.47 -3.16
C TYR A 47 5.76 -29.07 -4.48
N PHE A 48 5.16 -30.26 -4.42
CA PHE A 48 4.57 -30.88 -5.60
C PHE A 48 3.43 -30.06 -6.19
N PHE A 49 2.59 -29.44 -5.35
CA PHE A 49 1.52 -28.55 -5.82
C PHE A 49 2.05 -27.36 -6.61
N VAL A 50 3.09 -26.70 -6.09
CA VAL A 50 3.77 -25.59 -6.77
C VAL A 50 4.35 -26.06 -8.10
N TRP A 51 5.04 -27.19 -8.10
CA TRP A 51 5.68 -27.74 -9.29
C TRP A 51 4.67 -28.14 -10.38
N ILE A 52 3.62 -28.87 -10.01
CA ILE A 52 2.55 -29.28 -10.94
C ILE A 52 1.85 -28.06 -11.54
N THR A 53 1.48 -27.08 -10.70
CA THR A 53 0.79 -25.87 -11.17
C THR A 53 1.67 -25.14 -12.18
N LYS A 54 2.96 -24.96 -11.86
CA LYS A 54 3.92 -24.33 -12.76
C LYS A 54 4.08 -25.10 -14.09
N TYR A 55 4.09 -26.43 -14.06
CA TYR A 55 4.18 -27.24 -15.29
C TYR A 55 3.01 -26.99 -16.25
N TYR A 56 1.80 -26.84 -15.71
CA TYR A 56 0.60 -26.60 -16.51
C TYR A 56 0.34 -25.13 -16.88
N THR A 57 0.94 -24.16 -16.17
CA THR A 57 0.68 -22.73 -16.42
C THR A 57 1.86 -21.96 -17.00
N ASP A 58 3.11 -22.36 -16.80
CA ASP A 58 4.28 -21.61 -17.32
C ASP A 58 4.55 -21.92 -18.81
N TYR A 59 4.69 -20.88 -19.64
CA TYR A 59 4.95 -20.98 -21.08
C TYR A 59 6.28 -21.66 -21.46
N LYS A 60 7.15 -21.92 -20.49
CA LYS A 60 8.37 -22.71 -20.70
C LYS A 60 8.09 -24.19 -20.91
N HIS A 61 6.94 -24.70 -20.48
CA HIS A 61 6.60 -26.12 -20.52
C HIS A 61 5.72 -26.49 -21.73
N GLY A 62 5.68 -27.79 -22.02
CA GLY A 62 4.93 -28.36 -23.14
C GLY A 62 3.44 -27.99 -23.19
N PRO A 63 2.67 -28.09 -22.08
CA PRO A 63 1.22 -27.86 -22.12
C PRO A 63 0.81 -26.49 -22.65
N VAL A 64 1.44 -25.42 -22.14
CA VAL A 64 1.13 -24.04 -22.55
C VAL A 64 1.62 -23.76 -23.97
N ARG A 65 2.76 -24.33 -24.39
CA ARG A 65 3.25 -24.20 -25.77
C ARG A 65 2.33 -24.90 -26.77
N ALA A 66 1.77 -26.05 -26.41
CA ALA A 66 0.79 -26.74 -27.22
C ALA A 66 -0.52 -25.93 -27.32
N LEU A 67 -0.95 -25.30 -26.23
CA LEU A 67 -2.08 -24.36 -26.23
C LEU A 67 -1.82 -23.15 -27.14
N ALA A 68 -0.65 -22.52 -27.04
CA ALA A 68 -0.28 -21.41 -27.91
C ALA A 68 -0.18 -21.83 -29.39
N LEU A 69 0.31 -23.05 -29.67
CA LEU A 69 0.29 -23.60 -31.02
C LEU A 69 -1.14 -23.81 -31.53
N ALA A 70 -2.06 -24.27 -30.67
CA ALA A 70 -3.46 -24.46 -31.04
C ALA A 70 -4.11 -23.14 -31.51
N SER A 71 -3.70 -21.99 -30.95
CA SER A 71 -4.14 -20.67 -31.41
C SER A 71 -3.85 -20.37 -32.88
N SER A 72 -2.87 -21.03 -33.49
CA SER A 72 -2.58 -20.87 -34.93
C SER A 72 -3.70 -21.39 -35.85
N THR A 73 -4.55 -22.29 -35.33
CA THR A 73 -5.69 -22.87 -36.06
C THR A 73 -7.01 -22.17 -35.77
N GLY A 74 -7.00 -21.15 -34.88
CA GLY A 74 -8.12 -20.25 -34.63
C GLY A 74 -8.66 -20.27 -33.19
N HIS A 75 -9.75 -19.52 -32.98
CA HIS A 75 -10.35 -19.33 -31.65
C HIS A 75 -10.89 -20.64 -31.05
N GLY A 76 -11.59 -21.45 -31.86
CA GLY A 76 -12.25 -22.67 -31.37
C GLY A 76 -11.27 -23.71 -30.85
N THR A 77 -10.18 -23.96 -31.58
CA THR A 77 -9.12 -24.89 -31.17
C THR A 77 -8.37 -24.41 -29.93
N ASN A 78 -8.13 -23.10 -29.79
CA ASN A 78 -7.58 -22.52 -28.57
C ASN A 78 -8.48 -22.74 -27.35
N ILE A 79 -9.80 -22.58 -27.48
CA ILE A 79 -10.74 -22.86 -26.37
C ILE A 79 -10.77 -24.36 -26.04
N ILE A 80 -10.84 -25.23 -27.03
CA ILE A 80 -10.83 -26.69 -26.82
C ILE A 80 -9.54 -27.13 -26.10
N ALA A 81 -8.39 -26.63 -26.57
CA ALA A 81 -7.10 -26.96 -25.98
C ALA A 81 -6.98 -26.51 -24.52
N GLY A 82 -7.44 -25.29 -24.19
CA GLY A 82 -7.35 -24.80 -22.80
C GLY A 82 -8.31 -25.49 -21.85
N VAL A 83 -9.55 -25.82 -22.30
CA VAL A 83 -10.48 -26.63 -21.51
C VAL A 83 -9.92 -28.03 -21.28
N SER A 84 -9.37 -28.67 -22.33
CA SER A 84 -8.74 -29.99 -22.23
C SER A 84 -7.57 -29.97 -21.25
N LEU A 85 -6.68 -28.98 -21.35
CA LEU A 85 -5.53 -28.82 -20.45
C LEU A 85 -5.98 -28.66 -19.00
N GLY A 86 -6.97 -27.81 -18.74
CA GLY A 86 -7.49 -27.61 -17.39
C GLY A 86 -8.07 -28.90 -16.78
N LEU A 87 -8.82 -29.68 -17.58
CA LEU A 87 -9.41 -30.94 -17.12
C LEU A 87 -8.32 -31.96 -16.78
N GLU A 88 -7.32 -32.09 -17.65
CA GLU A 88 -6.16 -32.97 -17.45
C GLU A 88 -5.36 -32.57 -16.20
N ALA A 89 -5.16 -31.27 -15.98
CA ALA A 89 -4.37 -30.73 -14.88
C ALA A 89 -4.95 -31.03 -13.48
N THR A 90 -6.18 -31.51 -13.38
CA THR A 90 -6.77 -31.95 -12.10
C THR A 90 -6.21 -33.29 -11.60
N ALA A 91 -5.68 -34.13 -12.49
CA ALA A 91 -5.31 -35.51 -12.17
C ALA A 91 -4.14 -35.60 -11.18
N LEU A 92 -3.00 -34.96 -11.48
CA LEU A 92 -1.81 -35.03 -10.63
C LEU A 92 -2.01 -34.40 -9.24
N PRO A 93 -2.61 -33.20 -9.08
CA PRO A 93 -2.85 -32.62 -7.76
C PRO A 93 -3.73 -33.50 -6.87
N VAL A 94 -4.77 -34.15 -7.43
CA VAL A 94 -5.64 -35.06 -6.68
C VAL A 94 -4.89 -36.29 -6.21
N LEU A 95 -4.06 -36.90 -7.08
CA LEU A 95 -3.21 -38.03 -6.69
C LEU A 95 -2.26 -37.66 -5.54
N VAL A 96 -1.66 -36.48 -5.59
CA VAL A 96 -0.78 -35.98 -4.52
C VAL A 96 -1.56 -35.79 -3.22
N ILE A 97 -2.77 -35.19 -3.26
CA ILE A 97 -3.64 -35.07 -2.06
C ILE A 97 -3.98 -36.45 -1.50
N SER A 98 -4.38 -37.40 -2.34
CA SER A 98 -4.76 -38.75 -1.89
C SER A 98 -3.61 -39.46 -1.20
N VAL A 99 -2.40 -39.40 -1.77
CA VAL A 99 -1.19 -39.97 -1.15
C VAL A 99 -0.88 -39.25 0.16
N SER A 100 -0.99 -37.92 0.20
CA SER A 100 -0.73 -37.11 1.39
C SER A 100 -1.67 -37.45 2.55
N ILE A 101 -2.99 -37.52 2.32
CA ILE A 101 -3.99 -37.88 3.34
C ILE A 101 -3.75 -39.28 3.87
N VAL A 102 -3.60 -40.28 2.99
CA VAL A 102 -3.43 -41.67 3.39
C VAL A 102 -2.12 -41.85 4.16
N SER A 103 -1.00 -41.34 3.63
CA SER A 103 0.30 -41.46 4.28
C SER A 103 0.34 -40.76 5.64
N ALA A 104 -0.19 -39.53 5.76
CA ALA A 104 -0.25 -38.81 7.02
C ALA A 104 -1.17 -39.50 8.04
N PHE A 105 -2.29 -40.08 7.60
CA PHE A 105 -3.20 -40.81 8.49
C PHE A 105 -2.56 -42.07 9.06
N TRP A 106 -1.96 -42.92 8.21
CA TRP A 106 -1.30 -44.14 8.67
C TRP A 106 -0.07 -43.87 9.52
N LEU A 107 0.72 -42.87 9.15
CA LEU A 107 1.88 -42.44 9.92
C LEU A 107 1.47 -41.88 11.29
N GLY A 108 0.39 -41.10 11.36
CA GLY A 108 -0.19 -40.65 12.63
C GLY A 108 -0.65 -41.81 13.52
N ASN A 109 -1.21 -42.88 12.94
CA ASN A 109 -1.58 -44.09 13.71
C ASN A 109 -0.38 -44.85 14.28
N THR A 110 0.81 -44.70 13.69
CA THR A 110 2.05 -45.29 14.24
C THR A 110 2.66 -44.51 15.40
N SER A 111 2.06 -43.38 15.80
CA SER A 111 2.56 -42.52 16.90
C SER A 111 2.58 -43.18 18.29
N GLY A 112 1.86 -44.30 18.46
CA GLY A 112 1.71 -44.98 19.75
C GLY A 112 0.61 -44.39 20.64
N LEU A 113 -0.11 -43.36 20.18
CA LEU A 113 -1.31 -42.84 20.86
C LEU A 113 -2.48 -43.82 20.66
N MET A 114 -2.99 -44.35 21.76
CA MET A 114 -4.12 -45.28 21.79
C MET A 114 -5.26 -44.73 22.65
N ASP A 115 -6.49 -45.03 22.25
CA ASP A 115 -7.70 -44.76 23.04
C ASP A 115 -7.79 -45.68 24.28
N GLU A 116 -8.76 -45.42 25.16
CA GLU A 116 -9.11 -46.29 26.30
C GLU A 116 -9.38 -47.75 25.90
N ALA A 117 -9.78 -47.99 24.65
CA ALA A 117 -10.02 -49.30 24.05
C ALA A 117 -8.78 -49.94 23.37
N GLY A 118 -7.61 -49.30 23.42
CA GLY A 118 -6.38 -49.79 22.78
C GLY A 118 -6.31 -49.58 21.26
N ASN A 119 -7.22 -48.81 20.68
CA ASN A 119 -7.22 -48.49 19.25
C ASN A 119 -6.34 -47.27 18.97
N PRO A 120 -5.56 -47.24 17.86
CA PRO A 120 -4.74 -46.08 17.51
C PRO A 120 -5.62 -44.86 17.16
N THR A 121 -5.34 -43.71 17.78
CA THR A 121 -6.13 -42.47 17.62
C THR A 121 -5.38 -41.34 16.91
N GLY A 122 -4.07 -41.48 16.71
CA GLY A 122 -3.22 -40.43 16.17
C GLY A 122 -3.44 -40.10 14.68
N GLY A 123 -4.18 -40.89 13.92
CA GLY A 123 -4.30 -40.74 12.46
C GLY A 123 -4.96 -39.44 12.01
N LEU A 124 -6.10 -39.08 12.60
CA LEU A 124 -6.78 -37.81 12.29
C LEU A 124 -5.87 -36.61 12.60
N PHE A 125 -5.22 -36.64 13.76
CA PHE A 125 -4.26 -35.60 14.15
C PHE A 125 -3.06 -35.56 13.19
N GLY A 126 -2.57 -36.70 12.70
CA GLY A 126 -1.52 -36.78 11.67
C GLY A 126 -1.88 -36.01 10.39
N THR A 127 -3.14 -36.14 9.91
CA THR A 127 -3.62 -35.36 8.76
C THR A 127 -3.72 -33.86 9.05
N ALA A 128 -4.00 -33.46 10.30
CA ALA A 128 -3.97 -32.06 10.73
C ALA A 128 -2.55 -31.49 10.73
N VAL A 129 -1.58 -32.25 11.25
CA VAL A 129 -0.16 -31.84 11.24
C VAL A 129 0.37 -31.76 9.81
N ALA A 130 -0.02 -32.66 8.91
CA ALA A 130 0.31 -32.55 7.48
C ALA A 130 -0.29 -31.30 6.83
N THR A 131 -1.53 -30.93 7.19
CA THR A 131 -2.15 -29.68 6.72
C THR A 131 -1.37 -28.46 7.21
N MET A 132 -0.94 -28.45 8.48
CA MET A 132 -0.08 -27.38 9.03
C MET A 132 1.29 -27.34 8.38
N GLY A 133 1.88 -28.52 8.08
CA GLY A 133 3.12 -28.64 7.32
C GLY A 133 3.02 -28.01 5.93
N MET A 134 1.92 -28.23 5.20
CA MET A 134 1.68 -27.54 3.93
C MET A 134 1.62 -26.02 4.13
N LEU A 135 0.84 -25.54 5.12
CA LEU A 135 0.64 -24.12 5.42
C LEU A 135 1.87 -23.41 6.00
N SER A 136 2.87 -24.12 6.51
CA SER A 136 4.13 -23.54 7.01
C SER A 136 4.86 -22.67 5.97
N THR A 137 4.65 -22.95 4.69
CA THR A 137 5.23 -22.20 3.56
C THR A 137 4.32 -21.06 3.07
N ALA A 138 3.16 -20.85 3.69
CA ALA A 138 2.15 -19.93 3.21
C ALA A 138 2.65 -18.47 3.14
N ALA A 139 3.45 -18.01 4.10
CA ALA A 139 4.00 -16.65 4.07
C ALA A 139 4.82 -16.38 2.80
N TYR A 140 5.66 -17.34 2.38
CA TYR A 140 6.43 -17.25 1.15
C TYR A 140 5.53 -17.25 -0.09
N VAL A 141 4.57 -18.18 -0.15
CA VAL A 141 3.63 -18.31 -1.27
C VAL A 141 2.75 -17.06 -1.42
N LEU A 142 2.22 -16.53 -0.33
CA LEU A 142 1.43 -15.29 -0.30
C LEU A 142 2.26 -14.06 -0.70
N THR A 143 3.53 -13.99 -0.30
CA THR A 143 4.42 -12.91 -0.73
C THR A 143 4.62 -12.93 -2.25
N MET A 144 4.80 -14.12 -2.85
CA MET A 144 4.90 -14.26 -4.31
C MET A 144 3.59 -13.95 -5.03
N ASP A 145 2.43 -14.13 -4.38
CA ASP A 145 1.13 -13.74 -4.92
C ASP A 145 1.03 -12.22 -5.06
N MET A 146 1.45 -11.47 -4.03
CA MET A 146 1.41 -10.00 -4.04
C MET A 146 2.31 -9.38 -5.09
N PHE A 147 3.40 -10.06 -5.48
CA PHE A 147 4.27 -9.63 -6.57
C PHE A 147 3.50 -9.50 -7.91
N GLY A 148 2.54 -10.39 -8.18
CA GLY A 148 1.84 -10.43 -9.46
C GLY A 148 1.01 -9.16 -9.75
N PRO A 149 0.05 -8.77 -8.89
CA PRO A 149 -0.71 -7.52 -9.07
C PRO A 149 0.16 -6.26 -9.10
N ILE A 150 1.29 -6.25 -8.39
CA ILE A 150 2.23 -5.12 -8.42
C ILE A 150 2.89 -5.01 -9.80
N ALA A 151 3.36 -6.13 -10.37
CA ALA A 151 3.97 -6.15 -11.70
C ALA A 151 2.97 -5.78 -12.80
N ASP A 152 1.75 -6.28 -12.73
CA ASP A 152 0.65 -5.98 -13.66
C ASP A 152 0.30 -4.47 -13.65
N ASN A 153 0.10 -3.89 -12.46
CA ASN A 153 -0.14 -2.45 -12.32
C ASN A 153 1.06 -1.60 -12.81
N ALA A 154 2.29 -2.05 -12.57
CA ALA A 154 3.48 -1.37 -13.08
C ALA A 154 3.50 -1.37 -14.62
N GLY A 155 3.19 -2.51 -15.25
CA GLY A 155 3.04 -2.60 -16.71
C GLY A 155 1.97 -1.66 -17.26
N GLY A 156 0.81 -1.59 -16.59
CA GLY A 156 -0.25 -0.65 -16.93
C GLY A 156 0.16 0.82 -16.82
N ILE A 157 0.89 1.20 -15.78
CA ILE A 157 1.40 2.57 -15.60
C ILE A 157 2.43 2.93 -16.68
N VAL A 158 3.34 2.00 -17.00
CA VAL A 158 4.36 2.17 -18.06
C VAL A 158 3.67 2.43 -19.41
N GLU A 159 2.65 1.66 -19.73
CA GLU A 159 1.84 1.83 -20.96
C GLU A 159 1.11 3.18 -20.97
N MET A 160 0.38 3.50 -19.90
CA MET A 160 -0.40 4.73 -19.80
C MET A 160 0.45 6.00 -19.77
N SER A 161 1.71 5.91 -19.35
CA SER A 161 2.66 7.03 -19.31
C SER A 161 3.62 7.08 -20.51
N GLN A 162 3.40 6.24 -21.53
CA GLN A 162 4.17 6.20 -22.78
C GLN A 162 5.69 6.11 -22.55
N GLN A 163 6.11 5.29 -21.59
CA GLN A 163 7.53 5.06 -21.34
C GLN A 163 8.19 4.29 -22.49
N PRO A 164 9.53 4.33 -22.60
CA PRO A 164 10.26 3.58 -23.62
C PRO A 164 9.93 2.08 -23.62
N GLU A 165 9.89 1.47 -24.80
CA GLU A 165 9.54 0.05 -25.00
C GLU A 165 10.43 -0.90 -24.17
N SER A 166 11.69 -0.55 -23.94
CA SER A 166 12.62 -1.32 -23.09
C SER A 166 12.13 -1.46 -21.64
N VAL A 167 11.40 -0.48 -21.11
CA VAL A 167 10.77 -0.57 -19.78
C VAL A 167 9.57 -1.52 -19.83
N ARG A 168 8.81 -1.50 -20.92
CA ARG A 168 7.66 -2.38 -21.13
C ARG A 168 8.09 -3.85 -21.21
N GLU A 169 9.14 -4.15 -21.96
CA GLU A 169 9.73 -5.49 -22.05
C GLU A 169 10.08 -6.07 -20.67
N ILE A 170 10.66 -5.24 -19.78
CA ILE A 170 10.96 -5.66 -18.40
C ILE A 170 9.66 -5.96 -17.64
N THR A 171 8.67 -5.06 -17.70
CA THR A 171 7.39 -5.27 -17.01
C THR A 171 6.61 -6.46 -17.52
N ASP A 172 6.64 -6.76 -18.83
CA ASP A 172 5.95 -7.91 -19.43
C ASP A 172 6.55 -9.23 -18.95
N VAL A 173 7.87 -9.30 -18.76
CA VAL A 173 8.53 -10.47 -18.14
C VAL A 173 8.12 -10.61 -16.68
N LEU A 174 8.06 -9.50 -15.93
CA LEU A 174 7.65 -9.52 -14.51
C LEU A 174 6.18 -9.93 -14.36
N ASP A 175 5.29 -9.44 -15.22
CA ASP A 175 3.86 -9.80 -15.26
C ASP A 175 3.67 -11.28 -15.57
N ALA A 176 4.40 -11.83 -16.56
CA ALA A 176 4.33 -13.27 -16.87
C ALA A 176 4.79 -14.16 -15.69
N VAL A 177 5.84 -13.72 -14.95
CA VAL A 177 6.23 -14.36 -13.69
C VAL A 177 5.10 -14.23 -12.65
N GLY A 178 4.52 -13.04 -12.54
CA GLY A 178 3.39 -12.72 -11.67
C GLY A 178 2.16 -13.60 -11.90
N ASN A 179 1.81 -13.89 -13.15
CA ASN A 179 0.67 -14.75 -13.49
C ASN A 179 0.94 -16.21 -13.10
N THR A 180 2.19 -16.65 -13.22
CA THR A 180 2.61 -17.99 -12.76
C THR A 180 2.59 -18.07 -11.22
N THR A 181 3.04 -17.03 -10.50
CA THR A 181 2.99 -17.02 -9.03
C THR A 181 1.57 -16.91 -8.51
N LYS A 182 0.70 -16.09 -9.12
CA LYS A 182 -0.75 -16.04 -8.84
C LYS A 182 -1.39 -17.41 -8.99
N ALA A 183 -1.13 -18.10 -10.11
CA ALA A 183 -1.66 -19.45 -10.34
C ALA A 183 -1.16 -20.45 -9.27
N THR A 184 0.12 -20.39 -8.94
CA THR A 184 0.75 -21.21 -7.89
C THR A 184 0.06 -21.03 -6.54
N THR A 185 -0.19 -19.78 -6.14
CA THR A 185 -0.87 -19.45 -4.88
C THR A 185 -2.31 -19.96 -4.89
N LYS A 186 -3.03 -19.80 -5.99
CA LYS A 186 -4.40 -20.33 -6.15
C LYS A 186 -4.42 -21.85 -6.01
N GLY A 187 -3.48 -22.56 -6.65
CA GLY A 187 -3.32 -24.01 -6.53
C GLY A 187 -2.99 -24.45 -5.10
N PHE A 188 -2.06 -23.75 -4.43
CA PHE A 188 -1.70 -23.99 -3.04
C PHE A 188 -2.88 -23.77 -2.08
N ALA A 189 -3.67 -22.72 -2.28
CA ALA A 189 -4.87 -22.44 -1.49
C ALA A 189 -5.92 -23.57 -1.63
N ILE A 190 -6.11 -24.11 -2.84
CA ILE A 190 -7.00 -25.26 -3.05
C ILE A 190 -6.44 -26.53 -2.39
N GLY A 191 -5.15 -26.82 -2.56
CA GLY A 191 -4.54 -28.02 -1.97
C GLY A 191 -4.60 -28.02 -0.44
N SER A 192 -4.33 -26.87 0.19
CA SER A 192 -4.46 -26.74 1.66
C SER A 192 -5.91 -26.87 2.12
N ALA A 193 -6.87 -26.34 1.37
CA ALA A 193 -8.28 -26.53 1.66
C ALA A 193 -8.74 -27.98 1.47
N ALA A 194 -8.17 -28.70 0.50
CA ALA A 194 -8.45 -30.12 0.30
C ALA A 194 -8.01 -30.95 1.51
N LEU A 195 -6.78 -30.75 2.01
CA LEU A 195 -6.32 -31.44 3.22
C LEU A 195 -7.16 -31.04 4.46
N ALA A 196 -7.46 -29.75 4.61
CA ALA A 196 -8.27 -29.26 5.72
C ALA A 196 -9.73 -29.76 5.68
N SER A 197 -10.27 -30.04 4.49
CA SER A 197 -11.67 -30.44 4.34
C SER A 197 -12.02 -31.76 5.03
N PHE A 198 -11.09 -32.71 5.03
CA PHE A 198 -11.24 -33.98 5.73
C PHE A 198 -11.36 -33.76 7.26
N LEU A 199 -10.57 -32.85 7.81
CA LEU A 199 -10.62 -32.47 9.23
C LEU A 199 -11.93 -31.77 9.58
N LEU A 200 -12.38 -30.86 8.72
CA LEU A 200 -13.63 -30.13 8.92
C LEU A 200 -14.84 -31.07 8.90
N PHE A 201 -14.80 -32.10 8.04
CA PHE A 201 -15.82 -33.14 8.03
C PHE A 201 -15.82 -33.99 9.31
N SER A 202 -14.65 -34.43 9.78
CA SER A 202 -14.55 -35.15 11.06
C SER A 202 -15.06 -34.30 12.22
N ALA A 203 -14.63 -33.03 12.29
CA ALA A 203 -15.07 -32.09 13.31
C ALA A 203 -16.59 -31.85 13.29
N TYR A 204 -17.20 -31.84 12.10
CA TYR A 204 -18.65 -31.76 11.95
C TYR A 204 -19.35 -32.99 12.55
N MET A 205 -18.83 -34.19 12.29
CA MET A 205 -19.41 -35.41 12.86
C MET A 205 -19.33 -35.44 14.38
N ASP A 206 -18.17 -35.06 14.94
CA ASP A 206 -17.94 -35.00 16.38
C ASP A 206 -18.84 -33.98 17.09
N GLU A 207 -19.01 -32.78 16.51
CA GLU A 207 -19.89 -31.75 17.07
C GLU A 207 -21.36 -32.19 17.02
N VAL A 208 -21.82 -32.76 15.90
CA VAL A 208 -23.19 -33.29 15.79
C VAL A 208 -23.43 -34.41 16.79
N ALA A 209 -22.48 -35.35 16.96
CA ALA A 209 -22.58 -36.42 17.96
C ALA A 209 -22.74 -35.85 19.38
N THR A 210 -21.93 -34.84 19.71
CA THR A 210 -21.92 -34.19 21.01
C THR A 210 -23.25 -33.47 21.31
N PHE A 211 -23.79 -32.74 20.33
CA PHE A 211 -25.06 -32.02 20.49
C PHE A 211 -26.28 -32.94 20.47
N ALA A 212 -26.31 -33.93 19.58
CA ALA A 212 -27.41 -34.87 19.48
C ALA A 212 -27.44 -35.86 20.66
N ARG A 213 -26.33 -36.01 21.38
CA ARG A 213 -26.11 -37.06 22.40
C ARG A 213 -26.37 -38.47 21.85
N GLU A 214 -26.20 -38.64 20.55
CA GLU A 214 -26.35 -39.89 19.81
C GLU A 214 -25.04 -40.09 19.02
N PRO A 215 -24.48 -41.30 18.97
CA PRO A 215 -23.23 -41.54 18.26
C PRO A 215 -23.42 -41.27 16.76
N PHE A 216 -22.59 -40.40 16.19
CA PHE A 216 -22.57 -40.10 14.76
C PHE A 216 -21.21 -40.46 14.17
N THR A 217 -21.00 -41.77 13.96
CA THR A 217 -19.71 -42.34 13.56
C THR A 217 -19.62 -42.65 12.06
N GLN A 218 -20.76 -42.77 11.37
CA GLN A 218 -20.78 -43.16 9.96
C GLN A 218 -21.82 -42.38 9.15
N VAL A 219 -21.43 -42.04 7.92
CA VAL A 219 -22.30 -41.49 6.87
C VAL A 219 -22.37 -42.54 5.76
N ASP A 220 -23.46 -43.28 5.72
CA ASP A 220 -23.68 -44.32 4.71
C ASP A 220 -24.26 -43.71 3.42
N ILE A 221 -23.44 -43.69 2.38
CA ILE A 221 -23.81 -43.18 1.05
C ILE A 221 -24.76 -44.11 0.29
N ALA A 222 -24.96 -45.35 0.73
CA ALA A 222 -25.94 -46.26 0.13
C ALA A 222 -27.39 -45.86 0.47
N ILE A 223 -27.58 -45.01 1.48
CA ILE A 223 -28.89 -44.44 1.84
C ILE A 223 -29.30 -43.41 0.76
N PRO A 224 -30.45 -43.56 0.10
CA PRO A 224 -30.86 -42.68 -1.01
C PRO A 224 -30.86 -41.19 -0.66
N GLU A 225 -31.35 -40.82 0.52
CA GLU A 225 -31.41 -39.43 0.98
C GLU A 225 -30.01 -38.82 1.16
N VAL A 226 -29.06 -39.62 1.64
CA VAL A 226 -27.66 -39.21 1.84
C VAL A 226 -26.98 -39.03 0.49
N PHE A 227 -27.19 -39.97 -0.45
CA PHE A 227 -26.71 -39.86 -1.83
C PHE A 227 -27.28 -38.61 -2.53
N VAL A 228 -28.58 -38.33 -2.38
CA VAL A 228 -29.22 -37.13 -2.90
C VAL A 228 -28.60 -35.87 -2.31
N GLY A 229 -28.32 -35.85 -1.00
CA GLY A 229 -27.56 -34.77 -0.36
C GLY A 229 -26.20 -34.53 -1.02
N GLY A 230 -25.47 -35.62 -1.29
CA GLY A 230 -24.20 -35.58 -2.03
C GLY A 230 -24.35 -34.97 -3.43
N LEU A 231 -25.34 -35.44 -4.21
CA LEU A 231 -25.61 -34.93 -5.56
C LEU A 231 -25.95 -33.43 -5.55
N LEU A 232 -26.75 -32.97 -4.58
CA LEU A 232 -27.07 -31.55 -4.39
C LEU A 232 -25.82 -30.73 -4.03
N GLY A 233 -24.91 -31.31 -3.26
CA GLY A 233 -23.59 -30.73 -2.96
C GLY A 233 -22.73 -30.55 -4.21
N SER A 234 -22.62 -31.57 -5.06
CA SER A 234 -21.90 -31.45 -6.34
C SER A 234 -22.56 -30.43 -7.28
N MET A 235 -23.89 -30.48 -7.40
CA MET A 235 -24.66 -29.52 -8.21
C MET A 235 -24.42 -28.07 -7.75
N LEU A 236 -24.35 -27.83 -6.44
CA LEU A 236 -24.13 -26.51 -5.86
C LEU A 236 -22.84 -25.85 -6.40
N ILE A 237 -21.75 -26.61 -6.51
CA ILE A 237 -20.48 -26.12 -7.03
C ILE A 237 -20.62 -25.67 -8.49
N PHE A 238 -21.17 -26.53 -9.34
CA PHE A 238 -21.34 -26.23 -10.76
C PHE A 238 -22.26 -25.03 -10.97
N LEU A 239 -23.35 -24.95 -10.21
CA LEU A 239 -24.31 -23.85 -10.29
C LEU A 239 -23.68 -22.53 -9.83
N PHE A 240 -22.90 -22.56 -8.74
CA PHE A 240 -22.15 -21.40 -8.26
C PHE A 240 -21.16 -20.91 -9.32
N SER A 241 -20.36 -21.80 -9.90
CA SER A 241 -19.40 -21.47 -10.96
C SER A 241 -20.09 -20.87 -12.18
N ALA A 242 -21.21 -21.45 -12.62
CA ALA A 242 -21.98 -20.95 -13.75
C ALA A 242 -22.50 -19.53 -13.50
N TRP A 243 -23.04 -19.25 -12.31
CA TRP A 243 -23.55 -17.93 -11.97
C TRP A 243 -22.43 -16.89 -11.84
N ALA A 244 -21.28 -17.27 -11.25
CA ALA A 244 -20.11 -16.42 -11.15
C ALA A 244 -19.56 -16.03 -12.54
N CYS A 245 -19.36 -17.01 -13.44
CA CYS A 245 -18.90 -16.73 -14.80
C CYS A 245 -19.91 -15.90 -15.60
N SER A 246 -21.20 -16.20 -15.45
CA SER A 246 -22.27 -15.48 -16.15
C SER A 246 -22.41 -14.02 -15.69
N ALA A 247 -22.15 -13.74 -14.41
CA ALA A 247 -22.12 -12.38 -13.86
C ALA A 247 -21.02 -11.53 -14.50
N VAL A 248 -19.80 -12.08 -14.61
CA VAL A 248 -18.68 -11.40 -15.27
C VAL A 248 -18.99 -11.18 -16.74
N GLY A 249 -19.51 -12.21 -17.44
CA GLY A 249 -19.85 -12.11 -18.86
C GLY A 249 -20.86 -11.00 -19.18
N ARG A 250 -21.93 -10.88 -18.37
CA ARG A 250 -22.92 -9.78 -18.51
C ARG A 250 -22.27 -8.42 -18.30
N THR A 251 -21.49 -8.28 -17.24
CA THR A 251 -20.85 -7.00 -16.87
C THR A 251 -19.81 -6.58 -17.91
N ALA A 252 -19.01 -7.52 -18.41
CA ALA A 252 -18.03 -7.28 -19.47
C ALA A 252 -18.70 -6.77 -20.77
N GLN A 253 -19.87 -7.31 -21.14
CA GLN A 253 -20.64 -6.80 -22.28
C GLN A 253 -21.10 -5.35 -22.09
N GLU A 254 -21.49 -4.95 -20.88
CA GLU A 254 -21.84 -3.56 -20.57
C GLU A 254 -20.63 -2.64 -20.71
N VAL A 255 -19.46 -3.06 -20.21
CA VAL A 255 -18.20 -2.31 -20.36
C VAL A 255 -17.80 -2.17 -21.83
N VAL A 256 -17.88 -3.26 -22.62
CA VAL A 256 -17.56 -3.21 -24.06
C VAL A 256 -18.50 -2.26 -24.80
N LYS A 257 -19.80 -2.27 -24.49
CA LYS A 257 -20.76 -1.34 -25.08
C LYS A 257 -20.44 0.11 -24.72
N GLU A 258 -20.06 0.38 -23.47
CA GLU A 258 -19.68 1.72 -23.03
C GLU A 258 -18.38 2.20 -23.71
N VAL A 259 -17.34 1.37 -23.77
CA VAL A 259 -16.09 1.72 -24.46
C VAL A 259 -16.33 2.00 -25.94
N ARG A 260 -17.13 1.17 -26.62
CA ARG A 260 -17.52 1.41 -28.03
C ARG A 260 -18.31 2.70 -28.19
N ARG A 261 -19.26 2.97 -27.30
CA ARG A 261 -20.05 4.21 -27.29
C ARG A 261 -19.12 5.43 -27.19
N GLN A 262 -18.16 5.41 -26.26
CA GLN A 262 -17.19 6.50 -26.13
C GLN A 262 -16.36 6.67 -27.40
N PHE A 263 -15.85 5.61 -28.03
CA PHE A 263 -15.08 5.73 -29.27
C PHE A 263 -15.91 6.26 -30.45
N ILE A 264 -17.19 5.91 -30.55
CA ILE A 264 -18.08 6.37 -31.63
C ILE A 264 -18.48 7.84 -31.41
N GLU A 265 -18.88 8.21 -30.19
CA GLU A 265 -19.35 9.56 -29.89
C GLU A 265 -18.21 10.58 -29.76
N ARG A 266 -17.00 10.13 -29.36
CA ARG A 266 -15.83 10.97 -29.09
C ARG A 266 -14.60 10.43 -29.86
N PRO A 267 -14.55 10.63 -31.19
CA PRO A 267 -13.47 10.10 -32.03
C PRO A 267 -12.09 10.66 -31.67
N GLY A 268 -12.02 11.84 -31.05
CA GLY A 268 -10.78 12.45 -30.57
C GLY A 268 -10.02 11.62 -29.51
N ILE A 269 -10.65 10.58 -28.93
CA ILE A 269 -10.02 9.62 -28.03
C ILE A 269 -8.98 8.76 -28.77
N MET A 270 -9.30 8.28 -29.97
CA MET A 270 -8.39 7.40 -30.75
C MET A 270 -7.18 8.19 -31.29
N ASP A 271 -7.34 9.50 -31.50
CA ASP A 271 -6.28 10.42 -31.91
C ASP A 271 -5.50 11.02 -30.73
N TYR A 272 -5.76 10.56 -29.49
CA TYR A 272 -5.15 11.09 -28.25
C TYR A 272 -5.39 12.58 -27.97
N LYS A 273 -6.32 13.23 -28.68
CA LYS A 273 -6.68 14.65 -28.48
C LYS A 273 -7.64 14.84 -27.30
N GLU A 274 -8.36 13.79 -26.94
CA GLU A 274 -9.39 13.81 -25.91
C GLU A 274 -9.22 12.65 -24.92
N LYS A 275 -9.44 12.88 -23.62
CA LYS A 275 -9.34 11.84 -22.60
C LYS A 275 -10.63 11.01 -22.50
N PRO A 276 -10.56 9.67 -22.41
CA PRO A 276 -11.70 8.81 -22.13
C PRO A 276 -12.39 9.15 -20.80
N ASP A 277 -13.67 8.81 -20.68
CA ASP A 277 -14.36 8.83 -19.38
C ASP A 277 -14.15 7.49 -18.67
N TYR A 278 -13.10 7.46 -17.84
CA TYR A 278 -12.76 6.31 -17.00
C TYR A 278 -13.79 6.10 -15.87
N GLY A 279 -14.36 7.19 -15.34
CA GLY A 279 -15.27 7.15 -14.20
C GLY A 279 -16.54 6.37 -14.51
N ARG A 280 -17.04 6.48 -15.75
CA ARG A 280 -18.20 5.71 -16.21
C ARG A 280 -17.95 4.21 -16.23
N CYS A 281 -16.81 3.76 -16.77
CA CYS A 281 -16.45 2.34 -16.78
C CYS A 281 -16.30 1.78 -15.36
N VAL A 282 -15.64 2.52 -14.47
CA VAL A 282 -15.50 2.15 -13.06
C VAL A 282 -16.86 2.03 -12.37
N ALA A 283 -17.77 2.99 -12.60
CA ALA A 283 -19.11 2.97 -12.01
C ALA A 283 -19.94 1.75 -12.46
N ILE A 284 -19.84 1.35 -13.74
CA ILE A 284 -20.51 0.15 -14.26
C ILE A 284 -20.02 -1.10 -13.53
N VAL A 285 -18.69 -1.29 -13.47
CA VAL A 285 -18.09 -2.47 -12.84
C VAL A 285 -18.38 -2.50 -11.34
N ALA A 286 -18.31 -1.37 -10.64
CA ALA A 286 -18.58 -1.28 -9.21
C ALA A 286 -20.04 -1.57 -8.85
N ALA A 287 -21.00 -1.00 -9.60
CA ALA A 287 -22.42 -1.25 -9.35
C ALA A 287 -22.80 -2.70 -9.68
N ALA A 288 -22.26 -3.24 -10.79
CA ALA A 288 -22.51 -4.60 -11.20
C ALA A 288 -21.92 -5.62 -10.22
N SER A 289 -20.68 -5.44 -9.75
CA SER A 289 -20.04 -6.38 -8.82
C SER A 289 -20.83 -6.52 -7.51
N LEU A 290 -21.31 -5.42 -6.93
CA LEU A 290 -22.15 -5.43 -5.72
C LEU A 290 -23.48 -6.16 -5.96
N ARG A 291 -24.13 -5.93 -7.10
CA ARG A 291 -25.42 -6.54 -7.43
C ARG A 291 -25.29 -8.03 -7.75
N GLU A 292 -24.30 -8.40 -8.56
CA GLU A 292 -24.15 -9.76 -9.07
C GLU A 292 -23.59 -10.73 -8.02
N MET A 293 -22.83 -10.25 -7.01
CA MET A 293 -22.32 -11.08 -5.91
C MET A 293 -23.42 -11.66 -5.00
N ILE A 294 -24.59 -11.01 -4.94
CA ILE A 294 -25.69 -11.41 -4.06
C ILE A 294 -26.20 -12.82 -4.40
N LYS A 295 -26.38 -13.15 -5.69
CA LYS A 295 -27.00 -14.43 -6.09
C LYS A 295 -26.11 -15.64 -5.75
N PRO A 296 -24.82 -15.69 -6.13
CA PRO A 296 -23.93 -16.79 -5.73
C PRO A 296 -23.73 -16.87 -4.21
N GLY A 297 -23.65 -15.72 -3.52
CA GLY A 297 -23.52 -15.67 -2.06
C GLY A 297 -24.76 -16.22 -1.34
N ALA A 298 -25.95 -15.85 -1.79
CA ALA A 298 -27.20 -16.38 -1.25
C ALA A 298 -27.32 -17.89 -1.47
N LEU A 299 -26.92 -18.39 -2.65
CA LEU A 299 -26.90 -19.83 -2.95
C LEU A 299 -26.03 -20.61 -1.97
N ALA A 300 -24.83 -20.10 -1.69
CA ALA A 300 -23.86 -20.71 -0.78
C ALA A 300 -24.41 -20.87 0.66
N ILE A 301 -25.18 -19.89 1.13
CA ILE A 301 -25.70 -19.85 2.50
C ILE A 301 -27.02 -20.60 2.63
N ILE A 302 -27.96 -20.31 1.73
CA ILE A 302 -29.34 -20.82 1.82
C ILE A 302 -29.39 -22.32 1.48
N SER A 303 -28.57 -22.80 0.54
CA SER A 303 -28.60 -24.19 0.10
C SER A 303 -28.40 -25.21 1.23
N PRO A 304 -27.29 -25.18 2.01
CA PRO A 304 -27.10 -26.13 3.11
C PRO A 304 -28.16 -25.99 4.21
N MET A 305 -28.68 -24.77 4.44
CA MET A 305 -29.76 -24.54 5.42
C MET A 305 -31.06 -25.22 4.99
N VAL A 306 -31.48 -25.00 3.74
CA VAL A 306 -32.72 -25.58 3.20
C VAL A 306 -32.62 -27.09 3.16
N VAL A 307 -31.51 -27.64 2.66
CA VAL A 307 -31.29 -29.10 2.63
C VAL A 307 -31.32 -29.67 4.05
N GLY A 308 -30.60 -29.07 5.00
CA GLY A 308 -30.59 -29.53 6.38
C GLY A 308 -31.96 -29.52 7.04
N VAL A 309 -32.72 -28.44 6.91
CA VAL A 309 -34.06 -28.30 7.50
C VAL A 309 -35.07 -29.25 6.85
N VAL A 310 -35.08 -29.35 5.52
CA VAL A 310 -36.02 -30.21 4.79
C VAL A 310 -35.80 -31.68 5.16
N PHE A 311 -34.56 -32.16 5.14
CA PHE A 311 -34.25 -33.55 5.49
C PHE A 311 -34.34 -33.84 6.99
N ARG A 312 -34.23 -32.82 7.84
CA ARG A 312 -34.57 -32.93 9.27
C ARG A 312 -36.08 -33.15 9.48
N ILE A 313 -36.93 -32.42 8.75
CA ILE A 313 -38.39 -32.60 8.79
C ILE A 313 -38.78 -33.98 8.26
N LEU A 314 -38.18 -34.41 7.15
CA LEU A 314 -38.39 -35.76 6.61
C LEU A 314 -37.95 -36.83 7.60
N GLY A 315 -36.77 -36.67 8.21
CA GLY A 315 -36.25 -37.56 9.24
C GLY A 315 -37.19 -37.68 10.45
N TYR A 316 -37.86 -36.60 10.83
CA TYR A 316 -38.89 -36.65 11.87
C TYR A 316 -40.08 -37.54 11.47
N TYR A 317 -40.58 -37.42 10.24
CA TYR A 317 -41.70 -38.23 9.76
C TYR A 317 -41.31 -39.70 9.52
N THR A 318 -40.07 -39.99 9.14
CA THR A 318 -39.58 -41.35 8.88
C THR A 318 -38.99 -42.04 10.12
N GLY A 319 -38.93 -41.35 11.27
CA GLY A 319 -38.36 -41.88 12.51
C GLY A 319 -36.82 -41.88 12.56
N GLN A 320 -36.15 -41.21 11.62
CA GLN A 320 -34.70 -41.07 11.57
C GLN A 320 -34.25 -39.70 12.08
N SER A 321 -33.95 -39.62 13.39
CA SER A 321 -33.56 -38.39 14.10
C SER A 321 -32.38 -37.63 13.48
N LEU A 322 -31.40 -38.36 12.93
CA LEU A 322 -30.14 -37.82 12.41
C LEU A 322 -30.10 -37.66 10.88
N LEU A 323 -31.21 -37.89 10.17
CA LEU A 323 -31.22 -37.88 8.71
C LEU A 323 -30.73 -36.55 8.14
N GLY A 324 -31.25 -35.41 8.63
CA GLY A 324 -30.81 -34.09 8.18
C GLY A 324 -29.31 -33.85 8.33
N ALA A 325 -28.72 -34.30 9.45
CA ALA A 325 -27.28 -34.19 9.66
C ALA A 325 -26.48 -35.08 8.70
N LYS A 326 -26.92 -36.33 8.47
CA LYS A 326 -26.29 -37.24 7.49
C LYS A 326 -26.31 -36.68 6.07
N VAL A 327 -27.45 -36.11 5.65
CA VAL A 327 -27.59 -35.50 4.31
C VAL A 327 -26.70 -34.28 4.17
N VAL A 328 -26.64 -33.41 5.19
CA VAL A 328 -25.74 -32.24 5.19
C VAL A 328 -24.26 -32.65 5.20
N ALA A 329 -23.92 -33.71 5.93
CA ALA A 329 -22.57 -34.29 5.94
C ALA A 329 -22.17 -34.75 4.52
N ALA A 330 -23.05 -35.46 3.82
CA ALA A 330 -22.82 -35.89 2.44
C ALA A 330 -22.77 -34.71 1.46
N MET A 331 -23.64 -33.72 1.62
CA MET A 331 -23.60 -32.49 0.83
C MET A 331 -22.25 -31.79 0.99
N LEU A 332 -21.73 -31.67 2.21
CA LEU A 332 -20.43 -31.07 2.50
C LEU A 332 -19.28 -31.86 1.83
N MET A 333 -19.28 -33.19 1.95
CA MET A 333 -18.24 -34.04 1.34
C MET A 333 -18.22 -33.92 -0.19
N PHE A 334 -19.37 -34.10 -0.83
CA PHE A 334 -19.45 -34.09 -2.29
C PHE A 334 -19.22 -32.69 -2.87
N ALA A 335 -19.74 -31.63 -2.22
CA ALA A 335 -19.44 -30.26 -2.59
C ALA A 335 -17.93 -29.96 -2.48
N THR A 336 -17.27 -30.49 -1.46
CA THR A 336 -15.83 -30.36 -1.30
C THR A 336 -15.07 -31.05 -2.44
N VAL A 337 -15.36 -32.33 -2.71
CA VAL A 337 -14.68 -33.11 -3.76
C VAL A 337 -14.88 -32.46 -5.14
N SER A 338 -16.13 -32.14 -5.49
CA SER A 338 -16.43 -31.45 -6.75
C SER A 338 -15.82 -30.05 -6.80
N GLY A 339 -15.79 -29.34 -5.67
CA GLY A 339 -15.23 -28.00 -5.56
C GLY A 339 -13.72 -27.96 -5.77
N ILE A 340 -12.98 -28.92 -5.20
CA ILE A 340 -11.52 -29.04 -5.41
C ILE A 340 -11.24 -29.25 -6.90
N LEU A 341 -11.92 -30.20 -7.55
CA LEU A 341 -11.75 -30.49 -8.98
C LEU A 341 -12.09 -29.29 -9.86
N MET A 342 -13.24 -28.65 -9.61
CA MET A 342 -13.69 -27.49 -10.38
C MET A 342 -12.75 -26.28 -10.18
N ALA A 343 -12.30 -26.04 -8.95
CA ALA A 343 -11.40 -24.92 -8.67
C ALA A 343 -10.02 -25.12 -9.32
N LEU A 344 -9.47 -26.34 -9.30
CA LEU A 344 -8.23 -26.68 -10.01
C LEU A 344 -8.39 -26.47 -11.52
N PHE A 345 -9.46 -27.02 -12.10
CA PHE A 345 -9.78 -26.86 -13.51
C PHE A 345 -9.82 -25.37 -13.93
N LEU A 346 -10.63 -24.56 -13.24
CA LEU A 346 -10.84 -23.16 -13.59
C LEU A 346 -9.56 -22.32 -13.44
N ASN A 347 -8.83 -22.50 -12.33
CA ASN A 347 -7.62 -21.73 -12.06
C ASN A 347 -6.51 -22.07 -13.05
N THR A 348 -6.30 -23.36 -13.36
CA THR A 348 -5.23 -23.79 -14.26
C THR A 348 -5.56 -23.50 -15.72
N ALA A 349 -6.79 -23.73 -16.18
CA ALA A 349 -7.20 -23.39 -17.55
C ALA A 349 -7.04 -21.90 -17.82
N GLY A 350 -7.54 -21.04 -16.93
CA GLY A 350 -7.42 -19.59 -17.07
C GLY A 350 -5.96 -19.13 -17.06
N GLY A 351 -5.14 -19.65 -16.13
CA GLY A 351 -3.71 -19.30 -16.07
C GLY A 351 -2.93 -19.75 -17.32
N ALA A 352 -3.29 -20.91 -17.89
CA ALA A 352 -2.67 -21.41 -19.10
C ALA A 352 -3.03 -20.56 -20.33
N TRP A 353 -4.29 -20.12 -20.48
CA TRP A 353 -4.67 -19.22 -21.58
C TRP A 353 -3.95 -17.87 -21.51
N ASP A 354 -3.83 -17.28 -20.32
CA ASP A 354 -3.12 -16.01 -20.14
C ASP A 354 -1.63 -16.14 -20.53
N ASN A 355 -0.96 -17.18 -20.04
CA ASN A 355 0.43 -17.41 -20.38
C ASN A 355 0.66 -17.87 -21.82
N ALA A 356 -0.31 -18.51 -22.47
CA ALA A 356 -0.27 -18.79 -23.90
C ALA A 356 -0.35 -17.50 -24.73
N LYS A 357 -1.22 -16.55 -24.34
CA LYS A 357 -1.27 -15.20 -24.92
C LYS A 357 0.07 -14.49 -24.73
N LYS A 358 0.61 -14.43 -23.51
CA LYS A 358 1.92 -13.82 -23.23
C LYS A 358 3.05 -14.45 -24.05
N TYR A 359 3.03 -15.77 -24.24
CA TYR A 359 4.03 -16.44 -25.08
C TYR A 359 3.99 -15.96 -26.54
N ILE A 360 2.80 -15.80 -27.12
CA ILE A 360 2.64 -15.23 -28.47
C ILE A 360 3.07 -13.77 -28.49
N GLU A 361 2.79 -12.99 -27.44
CA GLU A 361 3.23 -11.59 -27.32
C GLU A 361 4.77 -11.42 -27.36
N THR A 362 5.55 -12.45 -27.00
CA THR A 362 7.02 -12.44 -27.13
C THR A 362 7.54 -12.54 -28.58
N GLY A 363 6.65 -12.69 -29.56
CA GLY A 363 6.99 -12.83 -30.98
C GLY A 363 6.82 -14.25 -31.53
N ALA A 364 6.47 -15.23 -30.68
CA ALA A 364 6.12 -16.57 -31.14
C ALA A 364 4.84 -16.53 -32.02
N TYR A 365 4.79 -17.37 -33.06
CA TYR A 365 3.62 -17.53 -33.94
C TYR A 365 3.05 -16.23 -34.54
N GLY A 366 3.92 -15.25 -34.83
CA GLY A 366 3.55 -14.01 -35.51
C GLY A 366 3.37 -12.80 -34.59
N GLY A 367 3.50 -12.95 -33.27
CA GLY A 367 3.56 -11.79 -32.36
C GLY A 367 2.24 -11.07 -32.14
N LYS A 368 2.31 -9.93 -31.43
CA LYS A 368 1.17 -9.04 -31.15
C LYS A 368 0.47 -8.62 -32.45
N GLY A 369 -0.86 -8.67 -32.45
CA GLY A 369 -1.71 -8.26 -33.59
C GLY A 369 -1.97 -9.34 -34.65
N SER A 370 -1.22 -10.45 -34.65
CA SER A 370 -1.47 -11.60 -35.51
C SER A 370 -2.83 -12.27 -35.24
N ASP A 371 -3.33 -13.07 -36.17
CA ASP A 371 -4.58 -13.81 -35.96
C ASP A 371 -4.43 -14.88 -34.86
N CYS A 372 -3.23 -15.45 -34.72
CA CYS A 372 -2.87 -16.32 -33.60
C CYS A 372 -2.99 -15.57 -32.26
N HIS A 373 -2.49 -14.33 -32.19
CA HIS A 373 -2.62 -13.48 -31.00
C HIS A 373 -4.08 -13.18 -30.67
N LYS A 374 -4.91 -12.82 -31.66
CA LYS A 374 -6.36 -12.59 -31.44
C LYS A 374 -7.07 -13.84 -30.92
N ALA A 375 -6.70 -15.03 -31.40
CA ALA A 375 -7.22 -16.30 -30.90
C ALA A 375 -6.83 -16.53 -29.44
N ALA A 376 -5.56 -16.28 -29.08
CA ALA A 376 -5.09 -16.40 -27.71
C ALA A 376 -5.74 -15.39 -26.75
N VAL A 377 -5.94 -14.13 -27.17
CA VAL A 377 -6.70 -13.12 -26.40
C VAL A 377 -8.13 -13.57 -26.15
N THR A 378 -8.76 -14.27 -27.10
CA THR A 378 -10.10 -14.85 -26.89
C THR A 378 -10.07 -15.95 -25.83
N GLY A 379 -9.01 -16.75 -25.78
CA GLY A 379 -8.81 -17.72 -24.68
C GLY A 379 -8.66 -17.05 -23.32
N ASP A 380 -7.81 -16.04 -23.24
CA ASP A 380 -7.55 -15.32 -22.00
C ASP A 380 -8.81 -14.65 -21.45
N THR A 381 -9.59 -13.99 -22.31
CA THR A 381 -10.87 -13.37 -21.92
C THR A 381 -11.94 -14.39 -21.49
N VAL A 382 -11.89 -15.63 -21.99
CA VAL A 382 -12.69 -16.75 -21.44
C VAL A 382 -12.13 -17.23 -20.10
N GLY A 383 -10.81 -17.22 -19.95
CA GLY A 383 -10.08 -17.63 -18.76
C GLY A 383 -10.18 -16.66 -17.58
N ASP A 384 -10.36 -15.36 -17.80
CA ASP A 384 -10.47 -14.34 -16.75
C ASP A 384 -11.55 -14.63 -15.69
N PRO A 385 -12.84 -14.87 -16.06
CA PRO A 385 -13.84 -15.27 -15.07
C PRO A 385 -13.52 -16.59 -14.39
N PHE A 386 -12.78 -17.49 -15.06
CA PHE A 386 -12.40 -18.79 -14.48
C PHE A 386 -11.35 -18.60 -13.40
N LYS A 387 -10.23 -17.93 -13.71
CA LYS A 387 -9.07 -17.80 -12.81
C LYS A 387 -9.24 -16.71 -11.74
N ASP A 388 -10.01 -15.66 -11.99
CA ASP A 388 -10.06 -14.49 -11.08
C ASP A 388 -11.40 -14.30 -10.38
N THR A 389 -12.46 -15.02 -10.79
CA THR A 389 -13.77 -14.95 -10.14
C THR A 389 -14.22 -16.30 -9.60
N ALA A 390 -14.56 -17.25 -10.48
CA ALA A 390 -15.19 -18.50 -10.08
C ALA A 390 -14.22 -19.42 -9.33
N GLY A 391 -13.04 -19.70 -9.88
CA GLY A 391 -12.07 -20.64 -9.31
C GLY A 391 -11.64 -20.28 -7.88
N PRO A 392 -11.16 -19.06 -7.59
CA PRO A 392 -10.79 -18.65 -6.23
C PRO A 392 -11.98 -18.60 -5.27
N SER A 393 -13.18 -18.29 -5.77
CA SER A 393 -14.39 -18.21 -4.95
C SER A 393 -14.89 -19.59 -4.50
N ILE A 394 -14.66 -20.64 -5.28
CA ILE A 394 -15.04 -22.02 -4.89
C ILE A 394 -14.26 -22.48 -3.65
N HIS A 395 -12.98 -22.11 -3.54
CA HIS A 395 -12.20 -22.39 -2.34
C HIS A 395 -12.83 -21.74 -1.09
N VAL A 396 -13.32 -20.51 -1.21
CA VAL A 396 -14.05 -19.82 -0.13
C VAL A 396 -15.39 -20.50 0.12
N LEU A 397 -16.12 -20.87 -0.92
CA LEU A 397 -17.40 -21.58 -0.83
C LEU A 397 -17.28 -22.87 -0.02
N ILE A 398 -16.28 -23.71 -0.27
CA ILE A 398 -16.06 -24.96 0.48
C ILE A 398 -15.88 -24.67 1.98
N LYS A 399 -15.04 -23.69 2.33
CA LYS A 399 -14.80 -23.29 3.73
C LYS A 399 -16.05 -22.70 4.38
N MET A 400 -16.82 -21.93 3.62
CA MET A 400 -18.09 -21.36 4.08
C MET A 400 -19.12 -22.45 4.34
N LEU A 401 -19.27 -23.43 3.43
CA LEU A 401 -20.18 -24.56 3.62
C LEU A 401 -19.85 -25.31 4.91
N ALA A 402 -18.58 -25.69 5.13
CA ALA A 402 -18.15 -26.35 6.36
C ALA A 402 -18.47 -25.53 7.62
N THR A 403 -18.26 -24.21 7.56
CA THR A 403 -18.51 -23.32 8.71
C THR A 403 -20.01 -23.20 9.00
N ILE A 404 -20.84 -23.03 7.97
CA ILE A 404 -22.30 -22.90 8.11
C ILE A 404 -22.90 -24.20 8.64
N THR A 405 -22.48 -25.35 8.12
CA THR A 405 -22.97 -26.65 8.59
C THR A 405 -22.60 -26.89 10.05
N LEU A 406 -21.39 -26.51 10.47
CA LEU A 406 -20.94 -26.58 11.86
C LEU A 406 -21.75 -25.65 12.79
N VAL A 407 -22.00 -24.41 12.37
CA VAL A 407 -22.77 -23.43 13.16
C VAL A 407 -24.24 -23.82 13.29
N MET A 408 -24.80 -24.48 12.28
CA MET A 408 -26.21 -24.92 12.27
C MET A 408 -26.44 -26.29 12.93
N ALA A 409 -25.39 -27.07 13.18
CA ALA A 409 -25.46 -28.34 13.89
C ALA A 409 -26.16 -28.28 15.29
N PRO A 410 -25.99 -27.23 16.13
CA PRO A 410 -26.51 -27.19 17.50
C PRO A 410 -28.00 -26.85 17.65
N GLU A 411 -28.80 -26.72 16.59
CA GLU A 411 -30.19 -26.26 16.76
C GLU A 411 -31.03 -27.23 17.61
N ASP A 412 -31.20 -26.87 18.89
CA ASP A 412 -31.94 -27.58 19.94
C ASP A 412 -33.18 -28.30 19.40
N LYS A 413 -33.13 -29.64 19.46
CA LYS A 413 -34.25 -30.56 19.16
C LYS A 413 -35.54 -30.02 19.82
N GLU A 414 -35.48 -29.61 21.09
CA GLU A 414 -36.64 -29.12 21.85
C GLU A 414 -37.18 -27.75 21.41
N ARG A 415 -36.32 -26.83 20.98
CA ARG A 415 -36.71 -25.45 20.61
C ARG A 415 -37.36 -25.37 19.22
N PHE A 416 -36.90 -26.20 18.28
CA PHE A 416 -37.50 -26.30 16.94
C PHE A 416 -38.89 -26.98 16.99
N PHE A 417 -39.00 -28.13 17.69
CA PHE A 417 -40.27 -28.85 17.78
C PHE A 417 -41.34 -28.13 18.62
N SER A 418 -40.95 -27.42 19.69
CA SER A 418 -41.89 -26.58 20.46
C SER A 418 -42.46 -25.41 19.63
N THR A 419 -41.71 -24.94 18.62
CA THR A 419 -42.15 -23.88 17.70
C THR A 419 -43.14 -24.41 16.65
N LEU A 420 -42.95 -25.65 16.18
CA LEU A 420 -43.84 -26.28 15.19
C LEU A 420 -45.14 -26.83 15.82
N GLN A 421 -45.11 -27.34 17.05
CA GLN A 421 -46.30 -27.89 17.71
C GLN A 421 -47.27 -26.84 18.28
N ASN A 422 -46.88 -25.56 18.38
CA ASN A 422 -47.74 -24.55 19.04
C ASN A 422 -47.61 -23.12 18.49
N PRO A 423 -48.10 -22.83 17.26
CA PRO A 423 -48.09 -21.47 16.71
C PRO A 423 -48.99 -20.48 17.50
N LYS A 424 -49.92 -20.98 18.33
CA LYS A 424 -50.95 -20.15 19.02
C LYS A 424 -50.51 -19.56 20.37
N ARG A 425 -49.34 -19.94 20.91
CA ARG A 425 -48.92 -19.47 22.26
C ARG A 425 -48.37 -18.04 22.26
N LYS A 426 -47.95 -17.50 21.10
CA LYS A 426 -47.45 -16.11 20.96
C LYS A 426 -48.56 -15.05 20.89
N ILE A 427 -49.80 -15.44 20.59
CA ILE A 427 -50.93 -14.49 20.43
C ILE A 427 -51.68 -14.27 21.76
N LYS A 428 -51.61 -15.22 22.70
CA LYS A 428 -52.36 -15.15 23.96
C LYS A 428 -51.69 -14.33 25.07
N ASN A 429 -50.39 -14.06 24.96
CA ASN A 429 -49.63 -13.29 25.94
C ASN A 429 -49.56 -11.78 25.63
N SER A 430 -50.07 -11.33 24.48
CA SER A 430 -50.12 -9.89 24.12
C SER A 430 -51.45 -9.20 24.44
N MET A 431 -52.43 -9.91 25.00
CA MET A 431 -53.73 -9.35 25.41
C MET A 431 -54.08 -9.80 26.83
N LYS A 432 -53.60 -9.04 27.82
CA LYS A 432 -54.27 -8.82 29.11
C LYS A 432 -53.59 -7.65 29.82
N MET A 433 -54.30 -6.53 29.90
CA MET A 433 -53.97 -5.35 30.69
C MET A 433 -55.04 -5.19 31.80
N GLU A 434 -54.67 -4.48 32.88
CA GLU A 434 -55.44 -4.04 34.07
C GLU A 434 -55.58 -5.03 35.25
N GLN A 435 -55.49 -4.66 36.53
CA GLN A 435 -55.12 -3.45 37.30
C GLN A 435 -54.94 -3.90 38.80
N PRO A 436 -54.40 -3.06 39.72
CA PRO A 436 -53.83 -3.48 41.01
C PRO A 436 -54.79 -3.40 42.21
N ALA A 437 -54.51 -4.17 43.28
CA ALA A 437 -55.15 -4.03 44.60
C ALA A 437 -54.12 -3.85 45.74
N THR A 438 -54.54 -3.07 46.73
CA THR A 438 -53.83 -2.31 47.79
C THR A 438 -53.28 -3.10 49.00
N PRO A 439 -52.46 -2.46 49.87
CA PRO A 439 -51.56 -3.09 50.84
C PRO A 439 -52.08 -3.09 52.29
N ASN A 440 -51.44 -3.90 53.17
CA ASN A 440 -51.58 -3.82 54.62
C ASN A 440 -50.30 -3.28 55.29
N ILE A 441 -50.52 -2.38 56.26
CA ILE A 441 -49.56 -1.60 57.07
C ILE A 441 -49.61 -2.10 58.52
N THR A 442 -48.49 -2.15 59.26
CA THR A 442 -48.29 -1.55 60.62
C THR A 442 -46.86 -1.83 61.19
N PRO A 443 -46.35 -1.07 62.19
CA PRO A 443 -45.09 -0.31 62.03
C PRO A 443 -44.07 -0.45 63.19
N SER A 444 -42.86 0.09 63.01
CA SER A 444 -42.07 0.63 64.14
C SER A 444 -41.24 1.83 63.69
N LYS A 445 -41.41 2.92 64.44
CA LYS A 445 -40.85 4.26 64.25
C LYS A 445 -39.37 4.30 64.64
N ASP A 446 -38.58 5.05 63.88
CA ASP A 446 -37.74 6.10 64.45
C ASP A 446 -37.51 7.20 63.40
N ASN A 447 -37.84 8.44 63.79
CA ASN A 447 -37.79 9.64 62.95
C ASN A 447 -36.52 10.42 63.27
N SER A 448 -35.68 10.66 62.26
CA SER A 448 -35.06 11.98 62.08
C SER A 448 -34.89 12.29 60.60
N SER A 449 -35.31 13.50 60.24
CA SER A 449 -35.60 13.97 58.90
C SER A 449 -34.36 14.49 58.16
N ILE A 450 -34.03 13.91 57.00
CA ILE A 450 -33.32 14.63 55.92
C ILE A 450 -33.95 14.22 54.58
N LYS A 451 -34.44 15.21 53.82
CA LYS A 451 -34.90 15.07 52.43
C LYS A 451 -33.77 14.50 51.56
N GLY A 452 -33.93 13.29 51.03
CA GLY A 452 -33.03 12.70 50.04
C GLY A 452 -33.57 12.85 48.62
N THR A 453 -33.02 13.82 47.88
CA THR A 453 -33.16 13.98 46.43
C THR A 453 -32.71 12.72 45.68
N LYS A 454 -33.41 12.35 44.60
CA LYS A 454 -32.95 11.34 43.63
C LYS A 454 -31.54 11.72 43.16
N LYS A 455 -30.50 11.02 43.63
CA LYS A 455 -29.12 11.24 43.17
C LYS A 455 -28.98 10.66 41.76
N LYS A 456 -28.69 11.53 40.79
CA LYS A 456 -28.12 11.13 39.49
C LYS A 456 -26.84 10.33 39.75
N PRO A 457 -26.51 9.32 38.92
CA PRO A 457 -25.20 8.67 38.99
C PRO A 457 -24.12 9.74 38.79
N PRO A 458 -23.02 9.70 39.57
CA PRO A 458 -21.97 10.70 39.48
C PRO A 458 -21.30 10.64 38.10
N THR A 459 -20.98 11.82 37.59
CA THR A 459 -20.36 12.00 36.28
C THR A 459 -18.88 11.58 36.38
N PRO A 460 -18.22 11.06 35.32
CA PRO A 460 -16.83 10.59 35.40
C PRO A 460 -15.84 11.62 35.95
N GLN A 461 -16.08 12.91 35.69
CA GLN A 461 -15.28 14.02 36.21
C GLN A 461 -15.44 14.23 37.73
N GLU A 462 -16.60 13.91 38.31
CA GLU A 462 -16.86 13.97 39.75
C GLU A 462 -16.22 12.79 40.50
N LEU A 463 -16.09 11.63 39.83
CA LEU A 463 -15.38 10.47 40.38
C LEU A 463 -13.86 10.67 40.35
N ILE A 464 -13.34 11.27 39.28
CA ILE A 464 -11.91 11.61 39.18
C ILE A 464 -11.53 12.65 40.24
N SER A 465 -12.33 13.71 40.43
CA SER A 465 -12.07 14.71 41.46
C SER A 465 -12.21 14.14 42.88
N HIS A 466 -13.11 13.17 43.10
CA HIS A 466 -13.20 12.44 44.36
C HIS A 466 -11.92 11.64 44.65
N TYR A 467 -11.37 10.91 43.69
CA TYR A 467 -10.12 10.16 43.90
C TYR A 467 -8.88 11.05 44.00
N GLN A 468 -8.86 12.18 43.28
CA GLN A 468 -7.84 13.22 43.48
C GLN A 468 -7.90 13.84 44.87
N SER A 469 -9.10 14.07 45.42
CA SER A 469 -9.28 14.55 46.79
C SER A 469 -8.82 13.55 47.87
N GLN A 470 -8.67 12.27 47.49
CA GLN A 470 -8.09 11.22 48.34
C GLN A 470 -6.56 11.09 48.17
N GLY A 471 -5.93 12.03 47.45
CA GLY A 471 -4.47 12.13 47.31
C GLY A 471 -3.88 11.35 46.14
N LEU A 472 -4.68 10.81 45.21
CA LEU A 472 -4.17 10.17 44.00
C LEU A 472 -3.88 11.20 42.90
N ASP A 473 -2.79 10.98 42.16
CA ASP A 473 -2.46 11.79 41.00
C ASP A 473 -3.54 11.65 39.90
N SER A 474 -3.68 12.67 39.05
CA SER A 474 -4.77 12.78 38.08
C SER A 474 -4.82 11.60 37.10
N GLN A 475 -3.68 10.98 36.78
CA GLN A 475 -3.63 9.79 35.93
C GLN A 475 -4.07 8.53 36.71
N GLU A 476 -3.60 8.34 37.94
CA GLU A 476 -3.98 7.19 38.77
C GLU A 476 -5.46 7.22 39.16
N ALA A 477 -6.00 8.41 39.49
CA ALA A 477 -7.41 8.61 39.76
C ALA A 477 -8.28 8.21 38.54
N SER A 478 -7.83 8.53 37.32
CA SER A 478 -8.56 8.20 36.09
C SER A 478 -8.55 6.69 35.80
N ILE A 479 -7.42 6.03 36.03
CA ILE A 479 -7.29 4.56 35.87
C ILE A 479 -8.19 3.84 36.88
N LYS A 480 -8.19 4.28 38.13
CA LYS A 480 -8.99 3.69 39.21
C LYS A 480 -10.50 3.82 38.98
N VAL A 481 -10.95 4.94 38.39
CA VAL A 481 -12.35 5.13 37.97
C VAL A 481 -12.75 4.16 36.85
N ILE A 482 -11.85 3.92 35.89
CA ILE A 482 -12.09 2.97 34.80
C ILE A 482 -12.20 1.55 35.34
N GLU A 483 -11.32 1.16 36.26
CA GLU A 483 -11.30 -0.17 36.87
C GLU A 483 -12.55 -0.43 37.72
N ASP A 484 -12.99 0.56 38.51
CA ASP A 484 -14.23 0.46 39.30
C ASP A 484 -15.49 0.40 38.42
N LEU A 485 -15.55 1.19 37.34
CA LEU A 485 -16.66 1.14 36.39
C LEU A 485 -16.72 -0.18 35.63
N GLN A 486 -15.57 -0.74 35.27
CA GLN A 486 -15.48 -2.08 34.67
C GLN A 486 -15.94 -3.16 35.65
N ASN A 487 -15.55 -3.08 36.92
CA ASN A 487 -15.98 -4.02 37.96
C ASN A 487 -17.49 -3.95 38.25
N VAL A 488 -18.09 -2.75 38.20
CA VAL A 488 -19.54 -2.59 38.30
C VAL A 488 -20.25 -3.18 37.09
N LEU A 489 -19.74 -2.94 35.88
CA LEU A 489 -20.28 -3.51 34.64
C LEU A 489 -20.21 -5.04 34.66
N PHE A 490 -19.08 -5.61 35.09
CA PHE A 490 -18.90 -7.06 35.26
C PHE A 490 -19.84 -7.65 36.31
N ARG A 491 -20.06 -6.95 37.44
CA ARG A 491 -21.02 -7.39 38.48
C ARG A 491 -22.47 -7.34 37.99
N VAL A 492 -22.84 -6.34 37.19
CA VAL A 492 -24.19 -6.23 36.62
C VAL A 492 -24.42 -7.35 35.60
N ILE A 493 -23.44 -7.63 34.74
CA ILE A 493 -23.49 -8.75 33.77
C ILE A 493 -23.54 -10.10 34.49
N ALA A 494 -22.77 -10.28 35.58
CA ALA A 494 -22.74 -11.52 36.36
C ALA A 494 -23.97 -11.72 37.27
N SER A 495 -24.75 -10.68 37.54
CA SER A 495 -25.90 -10.74 38.46
C SER A 495 -27.17 -11.37 37.87
N ASN A 496 -27.25 -11.57 36.55
CA ASN A 496 -28.43 -12.12 35.88
C ASN A 496 -28.51 -13.65 35.82
N SER A 497 -27.72 -14.36 36.63
CA SER A 497 -27.77 -15.81 36.74
C SER A 497 -27.39 -16.26 38.16
N ARG A 498 -28.34 -16.18 39.09
CA ARG A 498 -28.20 -16.77 40.44
C ARG A 498 -29.16 -17.94 40.60
N GLY A 499 -28.67 -19.15 40.29
CA GLY A 499 -29.35 -20.39 40.65
C GLY A 499 -28.84 -21.65 39.94
N LYS A 500 -27.61 -22.08 40.26
CA LYS A 500 -27.03 -23.46 40.19
C LYS A 500 -25.52 -23.37 39.92
N LYS A 501 -24.73 -23.21 40.99
CA LYS A 501 -23.30 -22.91 40.90
C LYS A 501 -22.40 -24.15 40.68
N ASP A 502 -22.84 -25.36 41.03
CA ASP A 502 -21.88 -26.49 41.09
C ASP A 502 -21.93 -27.44 39.89
N LYS A 503 -22.97 -27.37 39.04
CA LYS A 503 -23.00 -28.09 37.74
C LYS A 503 -22.38 -27.29 36.59
N LEU A 504 -22.26 -25.97 36.77
CA LEU A 504 -21.87 -25.01 35.75
C LEU A 504 -20.35 -24.85 35.61
N VAL A 505 -19.57 -25.16 36.65
CA VAL A 505 -18.09 -25.07 36.57
C VAL A 505 -17.53 -26.16 35.65
N GLY A 506 -18.12 -27.36 35.64
CA GLY A 506 -17.75 -28.44 34.71
C GLY A 506 -18.23 -28.24 33.26
N GLU A 507 -19.32 -27.47 33.05
CA GLU A 507 -19.80 -27.07 31.72
C GLU A 507 -19.10 -25.81 31.20
N ALA A 508 -18.68 -24.90 32.08
CA ALA A 508 -17.95 -23.69 31.72
C ALA A 508 -16.51 -23.98 31.29
N SER A 509 -15.83 -24.94 31.93
CA SER A 509 -14.50 -25.36 31.48
C SER A 509 -14.55 -25.98 30.08
N ARG A 510 -15.52 -26.87 29.83
CA ARG A 510 -15.74 -27.44 28.49
C ARG A 510 -16.13 -26.39 27.45
N LYS A 511 -16.99 -25.42 27.79
CA LYS A 511 -17.36 -24.33 26.89
C LYS A 511 -16.23 -23.32 26.66
N ILE A 512 -15.35 -23.10 27.63
CA ILE A 512 -14.16 -22.26 27.48
C ILE A 512 -13.15 -22.94 26.55
N ASP A 513 -12.98 -24.27 26.63
CA ASP A 513 -12.14 -25.00 25.67
C ASP A 513 -12.74 -24.96 24.25
N THR A 514 -14.06 -25.13 24.10
CA THR A 514 -14.74 -24.97 22.81
C THR A 514 -14.66 -23.54 22.26
N VAL A 515 -14.74 -22.52 23.13
CA VAL A 515 -14.61 -21.11 22.75
C VAL A 515 -13.16 -20.76 22.41
N ASN A 516 -12.17 -21.26 23.15
CA ASN A 516 -10.76 -21.07 22.84
C ASN A 516 -10.36 -21.77 21.53
N THR A 517 -10.93 -22.93 21.25
CA THR A 517 -10.73 -23.62 19.95
C THR A 517 -11.39 -22.83 18.80
N ARG A 518 -12.57 -22.25 19.03
CA ARG A 518 -13.26 -21.39 18.03
C ARG A 518 -12.59 -20.04 17.86
N VAL A 519 -12.03 -19.45 18.91
CA VAL A 519 -11.25 -18.21 18.88
C VAL A 519 -9.91 -18.46 18.19
N ALA A 520 -9.23 -19.57 18.44
CA ALA A 520 -8.01 -19.93 17.71
C ALA A 520 -8.26 -20.13 16.20
N VAL A 521 -9.41 -20.71 15.81
CA VAL A 521 -9.81 -20.84 14.39
C VAL A 521 -10.19 -19.49 13.77
N VAL A 522 -10.65 -18.53 14.57
CA VAL A 522 -11.00 -17.17 14.14
C VAL A 522 -9.76 -16.27 14.08
N ASP A 523 -8.83 -16.36 15.04
CA ASP A 523 -7.52 -15.69 15.05
C ASP A 523 -6.66 -16.16 13.87
N MET A 524 -6.61 -17.48 13.63
CA MET A 524 -5.92 -18.06 12.48
C MET A 524 -6.52 -17.61 11.13
N LYS A 525 -7.76 -17.11 11.10
CA LYS A 525 -8.40 -16.52 9.91
C LYS A 525 -8.24 -15.00 9.83
N LEU A 526 -8.08 -14.31 10.96
CA LEU A 526 -7.85 -12.86 11.06
C LEU A 526 -6.46 -12.47 10.54
N ASP A 527 -5.45 -13.31 10.77
CA ASP A 527 -4.07 -13.04 10.34
C ASP A 527 -3.78 -13.27 8.85
N LEU A 528 -4.72 -13.87 8.10
CA LEU A 528 -4.49 -14.24 6.69
C LEU A 528 -4.96 -13.18 5.66
N LYS A 529 -5.71 -12.14 6.05
CA LYS A 529 -6.11 -11.03 5.15
C LYS A 529 -6.40 -9.73 5.91
N PRO A 530 -5.71 -8.60 5.62
CA PRO A 530 -6.16 -7.29 6.09
C PRO A 530 -7.53 -6.96 5.44
N GLY A 531 -8.54 -6.60 6.25
CA GLY A 531 -9.90 -6.23 5.78
C GLY A 531 -11.03 -7.23 6.12
N TYR A 532 -10.74 -8.36 6.77
CA TYR A 532 -11.78 -9.34 7.14
C TYR A 532 -12.74 -8.79 8.23
N ALA A 533 -12.23 -7.97 9.16
CA ALA A 533 -13.04 -7.30 10.17
C ALA A 533 -14.07 -6.35 9.57
N GLU A 534 -13.72 -5.65 8.47
CA GLU A 534 -14.62 -4.73 7.77
C GLU A 534 -15.70 -5.49 6.98
N THR A 535 -15.34 -6.61 6.35
CA THR A 535 -16.29 -7.46 5.61
C THR A 535 -17.24 -8.20 6.56
N PHE A 536 -16.74 -8.63 7.73
CA PHE A 536 -17.55 -9.19 8.80
C PHE A 536 -18.46 -8.13 9.43
N ALA A 537 -17.97 -6.91 9.64
CA ALA A 537 -18.78 -5.79 10.10
C ALA A 537 -19.88 -5.41 9.10
N ILE A 538 -19.60 -5.45 7.79
CA ILE A 538 -20.60 -5.22 6.73
C ILE A 538 -21.60 -6.40 6.65
N GLY A 539 -21.15 -7.64 6.82
CA GLY A 539 -22.03 -8.82 6.88
C GLY A 539 -22.96 -8.82 8.10
N VAL A 540 -22.45 -8.40 9.26
CA VAL A 540 -23.23 -8.20 10.49
C VAL A 540 -24.15 -6.97 10.36
N ALA A 541 -23.71 -5.90 9.70
CA ALA A 541 -24.53 -4.73 9.37
C ALA A 541 -25.61 -5.03 8.31
N SER A 542 -25.44 -6.07 7.50
CA SER A 542 -26.44 -6.55 6.55
C SER A 542 -27.49 -7.44 7.23
N ALA A 543 -27.12 -8.11 8.33
CA ALA A 543 -28.02 -8.90 9.16
C ALA A 543 -28.85 -8.05 10.15
N SER A 544 -28.50 -6.78 10.36
CA SER A 544 -29.20 -5.85 11.26
C SER A 544 -30.35 -5.07 10.61
N ALA A 545 -30.77 -5.44 9.38
CA ALA A 545 -31.93 -4.85 8.71
C ALA A 545 -33.30 -5.23 9.32
N PHE A 546 -33.37 -5.87 10.50
CA PHE A 546 -34.61 -6.10 11.23
C PHE A 546 -34.61 -5.43 12.62
N ARG A 547 -35.10 -4.18 12.59
CA ARG A 547 -35.80 -3.39 13.62
C ARG A 547 -35.24 -3.41 15.07
N GLY A 548 -34.63 -2.28 15.44
CA GLY A 548 -34.97 -1.60 16.69
C GLY A 548 -33.85 -1.34 17.69
N VAL A 549 -32.85 -0.51 17.35
CA VAL A 549 -32.09 0.28 18.35
C VAL A 549 -31.60 1.59 17.68
N GLU A 550 -32.49 2.58 17.56
CA GLU A 550 -32.16 3.89 16.97
C GLU A 550 -31.84 4.97 18.03
N THR A 551 -31.69 4.61 19.30
CA THR A 551 -31.61 5.59 20.41
C THR A 551 -30.29 5.63 21.18
N VAL A 552 -29.27 4.84 20.80
CA VAL A 552 -27.99 4.79 21.54
C VAL A 552 -26.76 5.16 20.68
N TRP A 553 -26.93 5.21 19.35
CA TRP A 553 -25.82 5.38 18.40
C TRP A 553 -25.06 6.73 18.47
N PRO A 554 -25.67 7.88 18.81
CA PRO A 554 -24.91 9.15 18.84
C PRO A 554 -23.89 9.28 19.98
N HIS A 555 -24.00 8.50 21.05
CA HIS A 555 -23.17 8.67 22.25
C HIS A 555 -21.93 7.76 22.31
N VAL A 556 -21.86 6.72 21.47
CA VAL A 556 -20.73 5.77 21.45
C VAL A 556 -19.66 6.20 20.44
N VAL A 557 -20.06 6.81 19.33
CA VAL A 557 -19.14 7.25 18.26
C VAL A 557 -18.24 8.41 18.73
N GLY A 558 -18.74 9.28 19.61
CA GLY A 558 -17.95 10.39 20.18
C GLY A 558 -16.84 9.96 21.15
N GLY A 559 -17.05 8.86 21.89
CA GLY A 559 -16.07 8.36 22.87
C GLY A 559 -14.90 7.62 22.24
N ILE A 560 -15.14 6.88 21.16
CA ILE A 560 -14.11 6.09 20.47
C ILE A 560 -13.16 7.00 19.66
N ALA A 561 -13.68 8.09 19.08
CA ALA A 561 -12.87 9.06 18.34
C ALA A 561 -11.87 9.83 19.23
N GLN A 562 -12.14 9.98 20.52
CA GLN A 562 -11.24 10.63 21.47
C GLN A 562 -10.17 9.69 22.03
N ILE A 563 -10.46 8.39 22.16
CA ILE A 563 -9.48 7.37 22.58
C ILE A 563 -8.45 7.11 21.48
N TRP A 564 -8.88 7.11 20.21
CA TRP A 564 -7.98 6.97 19.05
C TRP A 564 -6.94 8.10 18.94
N ASN A 565 -7.29 9.32 19.35
CA ASN A 565 -6.36 10.45 19.36
C ASN A 565 -5.42 10.44 20.57
N ALA A 566 -5.77 9.77 21.67
CA ALA A 566 -4.94 9.70 22.87
C ALA A 566 -3.80 8.66 22.77
N GLN A 567 -3.95 7.63 21.92
CA GLN A 567 -2.94 6.58 21.72
C GLN A 567 -1.79 7.01 20.76
N ASN A 568 -2.04 7.94 19.84
CA ASN A 568 -1.02 8.47 18.92
C ASN A 568 -0.05 9.49 19.56
N ILE A 569 -0.21 9.85 20.84
CA ILE A 569 0.62 10.85 21.53
C ILE A 569 1.63 10.21 22.51
N SER A 570 1.58 8.89 22.75
CA SER A 570 2.51 8.20 23.66
C SER A 570 3.65 7.43 22.98
N MET A 571 3.75 7.47 21.65
CA MET A 571 4.83 6.78 20.90
C MET A 571 6.06 7.66 20.62
N ASP A 572 6.01 8.96 20.99
CA ASP A 572 7.05 9.96 20.67
C ASP A 572 7.96 10.36 21.85
N ARG A 573 7.97 9.62 22.97
CA ARG A 573 8.86 9.92 24.11
C ARG A 573 9.54 8.66 24.63
N ASN A 574 10.56 8.19 23.90
CA ASN A 574 11.67 7.41 24.45
C ASN A 574 12.86 7.42 23.46
N LEU A 575 13.49 8.59 23.29
CA LEU A 575 14.83 8.70 22.69
C LEU A 575 15.57 9.89 23.32
N SER A 576 16.25 9.65 24.44
CA SER A 576 17.41 10.46 24.87
C SER A 576 18.10 9.86 26.11
N SER A 577 19.21 9.13 25.93
CA SER A 577 20.39 9.20 26.81
C SER A 577 21.54 8.27 26.36
N GLY A 578 22.57 8.87 25.76
CA GLY A 578 24.01 8.68 26.07
C GLY A 578 24.76 7.38 25.71
N PRO A 579 26.08 7.43 25.44
CA PRO A 579 26.78 6.48 24.57
C PRO A 579 27.74 5.53 25.31
N SER A 580 27.91 4.30 24.79
CA SER A 580 29.14 3.52 24.98
C SER A 580 29.31 2.51 23.83
N GLY A 581 30.51 2.47 23.27
CA GLY A 581 30.81 1.73 22.04
C GLY A 581 31.20 0.27 22.27
N ARG A 582 31.01 -0.55 21.23
CA ARG A 582 32.05 -1.36 20.55
C ARG A 582 31.41 -2.28 19.50
N THR A 583 31.90 -2.12 18.27
CA THR A 583 32.18 -3.14 17.24
C THR A 583 31.30 -4.40 17.19
N GLY A 584 30.41 -4.44 16.20
CA GLY A 584 29.85 -5.65 15.60
C GLY A 584 29.13 -5.25 14.31
N GLN A 585 29.54 -5.80 13.16
CA GLN A 585 28.83 -5.63 11.90
C GLN A 585 27.41 -6.20 12.07
N ALA A 586 26.43 -5.30 12.24
CA ALA A 586 25.02 -5.64 12.22
C ALA A 586 24.48 -5.39 10.81
N ILE A 587 23.93 -6.44 10.21
CA ILE A 587 23.03 -6.35 9.06
C ILE A 587 21.88 -5.43 9.50
N MET A 588 21.83 -4.20 8.99
CA MET A 588 20.71 -3.30 9.27
C MET A 588 19.47 -3.86 8.57
N ILE A 589 18.53 -4.34 9.38
CA ILE A 589 17.14 -4.50 8.97
C ILE A 589 16.63 -3.07 8.72
N MET A 590 16.52 -2.67 7.45
CA MET A 590 15.99 -1.36 7.10
C MET A 590 14.53 -1.27 7.54
N ASP A 591 14.18 -0.22 8.28
CA ASP A 591 12.79 0.06 8.67
C ASP A 591 11.95 0.41 7.41
N GLU A 592 10.64 0.20 7.47
CA GLU A 592 9.71 0.43 6.34
C GLU A 592 9.82 1.87 5.81
N LYS A 593 10.07 2.83 6.72
CA LYS A 593 10.30 4.24 6.40
C LYS A 593 11.61 4.47 5.64
N ASP A 594 12.67 3.75 5.98
CA ASP A 594 13.98 3.90 5.32
C ASP A 594 13.93 3.40 3.88
N ILE A 595 13.20 2.31 3.63
CA ILE A 595 12.98 1.78 2.28
C ILE A 595 12.17 2.79 1.46
N MET A 596 11.10 3.36 2.03
CA MET A 596 10.32 4.40 1.35
C MET A 596 11.17 5.64 1.02
N ILE A 597 11.98 6.11 1.96
CA ILE A 597 12.89 7.24 1.74
C ILE A 597 13.85 6.93 0.58
N GLU A 598 14.43 5.73 0.56
CA GLU A 598 15.40 5.34 -0.48
C GLU A 598 14.73 5.19 -1.86
N ILE A 599 13.48 4.71 -1.94
CA ILE A 599 12.69 4.68 -3.18
C ILE A 599 12.40 6.11 -3.67
N LEU A 600 11.93 6.98 -2.77
CA LEU A 600 11.60 8.37 -3.12
C LEU A 600 12.82 9.16 -3.60
N HIS A 601 14.02 8.87 -3.08
CA HIS A 601 15.27 9.49 -3.55
C HIS A 601 15.62 9.17 -5.02
N ARG A 602 15.09 8.07 -5.57
CA ARG A 602 15.36 7.62 -6.95
C ARG A 602 14.36 8.14 -7.97
N LEU A 603 13.30 8.80 -7.52
CA LEU A 603 12.28 9.35 -8.42
C LEU A 603 12.75 10.67 -9.05
N PRO A 604 12.43 10.93 -10.33
CA PRO A 604 12.60 12.24 -10.95
C PRO A 604 11.81 13.34 -10.22
N LEU A 605 12.28 14.59 -10.24
CA LEU A 605 11.70 15.70 -9.47
C LEU A 605 10.20 15.89 -9.75
N LYS A 606 9.79 15.78 -11.02
CA LYS A 606 8.38 15.89 -11.42
C LYS A 606 7.51 14.80 -10.77
N SER A 607 7.96 13.55 -10.82
CA SER A 607 7.28 12.42 -10.18
C SER A 607 7.27 12.56 -8.65
N LEU A 608 8.36 13.02 -8.07
CA LEU A 608 8.48 13.28 -6.63
C LEU A 608 7.49 14.36 -6.15
N LEU A 609 7.27 15.41 -6.94
CA LEU A 609 6.27 16.43 -6.62
C LEU A 609 4.84 15.92 -6.74
N ILE A 610 4.54 15.09 -7.74
CA ILE A 610 3.23 14.42 -7.88
C ILE A 610 2.98 13.47 -6.69
N SER A 611 4.02 12.76 -6.25
CA SER A 611 4.00 11.87 -5.09
C SER A 611 3.58 12.56 -3.79
N LYS A 612 3.81 13.87 -3.65
CA LYS A 612 3.30 14.65 -2.49
C LYS A 612 1.78 14.65 -2.40
N CYS A 613 1.07 14.48 -3.52
CA CYS A 613 -0.39 14.51 -3.56
C CYS A 613 -1.03 13.14 -3.27
N VAL A 614 -0.24 12.07 -3.18
CA VAL A 614 -0.76 10.69 -3.04
C VAL A 614 -1.25 10.42 -1.61
N CYS A 615 -0.45 10.76 -0.59
CA CYS A 615 -0.85 10.57 0.81
C CYS A 615 -0.11 11.53 1.76
N ARG A 616 -0.64 11.69 2.98
CA ARG A 616 -0.07 12.57 4.01
C ARG A 616 1.34 12.16 4.42
N LEU A 617 1.61 10.86 4.48
CA LEU A 617 2.92 10.32 4.86
C LEU A 617 4.00 10.71 3.83
N TRP A 618 3.72 10.54 2.55
CA TRP A 618 4.64 10.90 1.46
C TRP A 618 4.84 12.41 1.40
N ASN A 619 3.78 13.21 1.57
CA ASN A 619 3.93 14.65 1.68
C ASN A 619 4.86 15.05 2.83
N HIS A 620 4.73 14.41 4.00
CA HIS A 620 5.56 14.68 5.16
C HIS A 620 7.02 14.30 4.93
N LEU A 621 7.28 13.09 4.41
CA LEU A 621 8.63 12.61 4.11
C LEU A 621 9.33 13.45 3.04
N ILE A 622 8.64 13.81 1.96
CA ILE A 622 9.21 14.58 0.85
C ILE A 622 9.39 16.06 1.23
N SER A 623 8.57 16.57 2.16
CA SER A 623 8.66 17.96 2.61
C SER A 623 9.62 18.17 3.80
N ASP A 624 10.21 17.09 4.31
CA ASP A 624 11.25 17.15 5.33
C ASP A 624 12.50 17.89 4.76
N PRO A 625 12.99 18.95 5.44
CA PRO A 625 14.22 19.64 5.06
C PRO A 625 15.43 18.71 4.86
N ILE A 626 15.53 17.63 5.67
CA ILE A 626 16.65 16.67 5.57
C ILE A 626 16.54 15.86 4.28
N PHE A 627 15.34 15.37 3.96
CA PHE A 627 15.07 14.67 2.70
C PHE A 627 15.39 15.57 1.49
N ILE A 628 14.93 16.82 1.48
CA ILE A 628 15.16 17.77 0.38
C ILE A 628 16.66 18.04 0.20
N SER A 629 17.39 18.24 1.30
CA SER A 629 18.85 18.43 1.27
C SER A 629 19.58 17.20 0.70
N ASN A 630 19.19 16.00 1.11
CA ASN A 630 19.80 14.75 0.63
C ASN A 630 19.46 14.45 -0.83
N TYR A 631 18.21 14.68 -1.24
CA TYR A 631 17.77 14.58 -2.62
C TYR A 631 18.53 15.53 -3.54
N SER A 632 18.69 16.79 -3.12
CA SER A 632 19.40 17.82 -3.91
C SER A 632 20.90 17.51 -4.03
N ARG A 633 21.51 16.92 -2.99
CA ARG A 633 22.90 16.43 -3.05
C ARG A 633 23.08 15.23 -3.98
N ARG A 634 22.12 14.29 -4.00
CA ARG A 634 22.19 13.08 -4.84
C ARG A 634 21.87 13.36 -6.32
N ASN A 635 21.07 14.38 -6.60
CA ASN A 635 20.63 14.75 -7.95
C ASN A 635 21.07 16.18 -8.32
N PRO A 636 22.38 16.45 -8.52
CA PRO A 636 22.91 17.81 -8.74
C PRO A 636 22.61 18.39 -10.13
N GLN A 637 21.86 17.71 -11.00
CA GLN A 637 21.57 18.19 -12.35
C GLN A 637 20.42 19.20 -12.35
N HIS A 638 20.73 20.44 -11.99
CA HIS A 638 19.87 21.57 -12.33
C HIS A 638 20.05 21.89 -13.82
N HIS A 639 19.20 21.34 -14.68
CA HIS A 639 19.07 21.83 -16.05
C HIS A 639 18.62 23.29 -15.97
N VAL A 640 19.36 24.20 -16.61
CA VAL A 640 18.98 25.61 -16.71
C VAL A 640 17.70 25.69 -17.53
N SER A 641 16.59 26.04 -16.89
CA SER A 641 15.28 26.08 -17.56
C SER A 641 15.09 27.29 -18.47
N GLY A 642 15.86 28.37 -18.29
CA GLY A 642 15.80 29.57 -19.12
C GLY A 642 16.49 30.80 -18.51
N PHE A 643 16.42 31.93 -19.22
CA PHE A 643 17.00 33.22 -18.87
C PHE A 643 15.93 34.31 -18.71
N PHE A 644 16.09 35.21 -17.75
CA PHE A 644 15.30 36.44 -17.67
C PHE A 644 16.04 37.57 -18.40
N LEU A 645 15.45 38.06 -19.50
CA LEU A 645 15.94 39.20 -20.26
C LEU A 645 15.14 40.46 -19.88
N GLN A 646 15.84 41.50 -19.42
CA GLN A 646 15.23 42.81 -19.18
C GLN A 646 15.34 43.67 -20.45
N LYS A 647 14.20 43.94 -21.10
CA LYS A 647 14.14 44.84 -22.27
C LYS A 647 13.93 46.28 -21.81
N PHE A 648 14.84 47.16 -22.20
CA PHE A 648 14.74 48.60 -21.99
C PHE A 648 14.14 49.26 -23.23
N LEU A 649 12.86 49.63 -23.17
CA LEU A 649 12.22 50.50 -24.16
C LEU A 649 12.19 51.92 -23.61
N PHE A 650 12.82 52.85 -24.33
CA PHE A 650 12.98 54.27 -23.92
C PHE A 650 11.66 55.02 -23.66
N LEU A 651 10.50 54.45 -24.01
CA LEU A 651 9.18 55.09 -23.95
C LEU A 651 8.21 54.46 -22.95
N GLU A 652 8.51 53.30 -22.33
CA GLU A 652 7.59 52.64 -21.40
C GLU A 652 7.90 52.94 -19.93
N GLN A 653 6.85 52.95 -19.11
CA GLN A 653 6.89 53.29 -17.69
C GLN A 653 7.43 52.13 -16.81
N TYR A 654 7.59 50.93 -17.38
CA TYR A 654 8.07 49.72 -16.69
C TYR A 654 9.09 48.96 -17.56
N SER A 655 10.09 48.31 -16.96
CA SER A 655 10.97 47.39 -17.69
C SER A 655 10.24 46.09 -17.97
N LYS A 656 10.08 45.72 -19.24
CA LYS A 656 9.46 44.45 -19.63
C LYS A 656 10.49 43.33 -19.44
N LEU A 657 10.17 42.36 -18.57
CA LEU A 657 10.96 41.15 -18.38
C LEU A 657 10.40 40.05 -19.29
N GLU A 658 11.28 39.38 -20.00
CA GLU A 658 10.95 38.24 -20.87
C GLU A 658 11.73 37.03 -20.36
N PHE A 659 11.05 35.89 -20.18
CA PHE A 659 11.70 34.64 -19.85
C PHE A 659 11.92 33.84 -21.14
N ILE A 660 13.18 33.53 -21.45
CA ILE A 660 13.58 32.77 -22.63
C ILE A 660 13.94 31.37 -22.18
N THR A 661 13.18 30.35 -22.60
CA THR A 661 13.46 28.95 -22.26
C THR A 661 14.64 28.42 -23.08
N CYS A 662 15.47 27.56 -22.47
CA CYS A 662 16.60 26.92 -23.17
C CYS A 662 16.17 25.66 -23.93
N GLU A 663 15.10 25.01 -23.50
CA GLU A 663 14.46 23.87 -24.15
C GLU A 663 13.13 24.38 -24.70
N GLY A 664 12.91 24.35 -26.01
CA GLY A 664 11.78 24.99 -26.71
C GLY A 664 10.38 24.43 -26.43
N GLN A 665 10.09 23.99 -25.20
CA GLN A 665 8.77 23.61 -24.72
C GLN A 665 8.19 24.69 -23.79
N ASP A 666 7.08 25.29 -24.21
CA ASP A 666 6.38 26.39 -23.54
C ASP A 666 5.64 26.02 -22.23
N ASP A 667 5.68 24.76 -21.78
CA ASP A 667 4.69 24.23 -20.85
C ASP A 667 4.82 24.66 -19.37
N ALA A 668 5.79 25.51 -19.01
CA ALA A 668 5.88 26.07 -17.66
C ALA A 668 6.75 27.34 -17.55
N ALA A 669 6.67 28.30 -18.48
CA ALA A 669 7.31 29.59 -18.24
C ALA A 669 6.63 30.28 -17.03
N PRO A 670 7.32 30.56 -15.91
CA PRO A 670 6.75 31.38 -14.86
C PRO A 670 6.41 32.72 -15.48
N GLU A 671 5.15 33.15 -15.35
CA GLU A 671 4.66 34.44 -15.86
C GLU A 671 5.70 35.53 -15.52
N PRO A 672 6.42 36.08 -16.51
CA PRO A 672 7.69 36.79 -16.28
C PRO A 672 7.51 38.17 -15.63
N SER A 673 6.28 38.54 -15.31
CA SER A 673 5.94 39.80 -14.69
C SER A 673 6.31 39.77 -13.19
N LEU A 674 7.31 40.57 -12.79
CA LEU A 674 7.53 40.93 -11.38
C LEU A 674 6.44 41.88 -10.82
N CYS A 675 5.27 41.95 -11.47
CA CYS A 675 4.14 42.80 -11.09
C CYS A 675 3.52 42.44 -9.72
N PHE A 676 3.87 41.29 -9.15
CA PHE A 676 3.47 40.93 -7.78
C PHE A 676 4.24 41.70 -6.70
N ILE A 677 5.28 42.45 -7.07
CA ILE A 677 5.97 43.37 -6.16
C ILE A 677 5.25 44.72 -6.23
N GLU A 678 4.59 45.11 -5.15
CA GLU A 678 3.89 46.39 -5.03
C GLU A 678 4.89 47.55 -4.82
N ASP A 679 5.58 47.94 -5.90
CA ASP A 679 6.44 49.13 -5.96
C ASP A 679 5.96 50.07 -7.08
N ASP A 680 5.57 51.29 -6.70
CA ASP A 680 5.06 52.35 -7.56
C ASP A 680 6.10 52.87 -8.55
N GLN A 681 7.39 52.67 -8.27
CA GLN A 681 8.53 53.17 -9.05
C GLN A 681 9.12 52.13 -10.03
N GLY A 682 8.51 50.94 -10.08
CA GLY A 682 8.98 49.80 -10.89
C GLY A 682 10.23 49.13 -10.32
N VAL A 683 10.48 47.89 -10.74
CA VAL A 683 11.51 47.01 -10.15
C VAL A 683 12.57 46.60 -11.19
N CYS A 684 13.83 46.60 -10.78
CA CYS A 684 15.00 46.23 -11.58
C CYS A 684 15.79 45.10 -10.92
N ILE A 685 16.24 44.11 -11.69
CA ILE A 685 17.04 43.00 -11.18
C ILE A 685 18.50 43.45 -11.04
N GLN A 686 19.06 43.32 -9.84
CA GLN A 686 20.45 43.67 -9.54
C GLN A 686 21.36 42.44 -9.57
N HIS A 687 20.91 41.30 -9.03
CA HIS A 687 21.70 40.07 -8.99
C HIS A 687 20.78 38.84 -8.91
N SER A 688 21.27 37.68 -9.34
CA SER A 688 20.54 36.39 -9.27
C SER A 688 21.46 35.30 -8.73
N CYS A 689 20.97 34.46 -7.83
CA CYS A 689 21.75 33.36 -7.28
C CYS A 689 20.82 32.20 -6.87
N ASN A 690 21.06 31.00 -7.43
CA ASN A 690 20.36 29.75 -7.10
C ASN A 690 18.82 29.87 -6.99
N GLY A 691 18.20 30.54 -7.97
CA GLY A 691 16.75 30.71 -8.06
C GLY A 691 16.15 31.87 -7.25
N LEU A 692 16.96 32.63 -6.51
CA LEU A 692 16.55 33.90 -5.88
C LEU A 692 17.01 35.08 -6.75
N LEU A 693 16.16 36.10 -6.84
CA LEU A 693 16.49 37.37 -7.49
C LEU A 693 16.57 38.48 -6.44
N LEU A 694 17.65 39.25 -6.49
CA LEU A 694 17.80 40.51 -5.76
C LEU A 694 17.39 41.65 -6.68
N CYS A 695 16.39 42.41 -6.27
CA CYS A 695 15.82 43.51 -7.04
C CYS A 695 15.89 44.84 -6.29
N SER A 696 15.84 45.95 -7.02
CA SER A 696 15.75 47.30 -6.45
C SER A 696 14.78 48.18 -7.24
N SER A 697 14.30 49.26 -6.63
CA SER A 697 13.44 50.23 -7.30
C SER A 697 14.17 50.90 -8.49
N PHE A 698 13.48 51.06 -9.62
CA PHE A 698 14.06 51.38 -10.95
C PHE A 698 14.26 52.89 -11.19
N ARG A 699 13.43 53.76 -10.60
CA ARG A 699 13.45 55.23 -10.84
C ARG A 699 13.38 56.09 -9.57
N CYS A 700 14.23 55.81 -8.59
CA CYS A 700 14.30 56.60 -7.35
C CYS A 700 15.71 57.15 -7.08
N HIS A 701 15.78 58.27 -6.36
CA HIS A 701 17.02 58.74 -5.74
C HIS A 701 17.58 57.67 -4.79
N GLU A 702 18.90 57.66 -4.56
CA GLU A 702 19.54 56.63 -3.72
C GLU A 702 18.96 56.56 -2.30
N ASP A 703 18.57 57.70 -1.74
CA ASP A 703 17.95 57.78 -0.41
C ASP A 703 16.58 57.09 -0.33
N ASP A 704 15.85 57.01 -1.44
CA ASP A 704 14.51 56.40 -1.51
C ASP A 704 14.52 54.96 -2.05
N ARG A 705 15.69 54.43 -2.42
CA ARG A 705 15.79 53.10 -3.02
C ARG A 705 15.45 51.99 -2.03
N LYS A 706 14.49 51.15 -2.41
CA LYS A 706 14.13 49.92 -1.71
C LYS A 706 14.79 48.73 -2.40
N TYR A 707 15.10 47.70 -1.61
CA TYR A 707 15.68 46.45 -2.09
C TYR A 707 14.76 45.28 -1.72
N TYR A 708 14.63 44.32 -2.63
CA TYR A 708 13.71 43.20 -2.51
C TYR A 708 14.44 41.90 -2.84
N ILE A 709 14.16 40.84 -2.09
CA ILE A 709 14.47 39.46 -2.49
C ILE A 709 13.17 38.84 -2.98
N CYS A 710 13.16 38.35 -4.21
CA CYS A 710 11.99 37.68 -4.76
C CYS A 710 12.29 36.26 -5.24
N LYS A 711 11.27 35.42 -5.10
CA LYS A 711 11.24 34.05 -5.60
C LYS A 711 10.17 33.98 -6.70
N PRO A 712 10.57 34.06 -7.99
CA PRO A 712 9.61 34.16 -9.11
C PRO A 712 8.61 33.01 -9.16
N THR A 713 9.06 31.78 -8.85
CA THR A 713 8.24 30.57 -8.93
C THR A 713 7.07 30.57 -7.94
N THR A 714 7.24 31.19 -6.76
CA THR A 714 6.20 31.22 -5.72
C THR A 714 5.48 32.57 -5.64
N LYS A 715 5.83 33.55 -6.48
CA LYS A 715 5.31 34.92 -6.46
C LYS A 715 5.41 35.57 -5.06
N GLN A 716 6.45 35.24 -4.30
CA GLN A 716 6.72 35.81 -2.97
C GLN A 716 7.91 36.76 -3.02
N TYR A 717 7.83 37.86 -2.27
CA TYR A 717 8.94 38.80 -2.09
C TYR A 717 9.10 39.20 -0.63
N HIS A 718 10.32 39.60 -0.28
CA HIS A 718 10.67 40.15 1.01
C HIS A 718 11.41 41.47 0.82
N GLN A 719 10.92 42.53 1.46
CA GLN A 719 11.59 43.83 1.44
C GLN A 719 12.71 43.85 2.47
N LEU A 720 13.91 44.23 2.04
CA LEU A 720 15.09 44.30 2.90
C LEU A 720 15.12 45.62 3.67
N PRO A 721 15.63 45.62 4.92
CA PRO A 721 15.90 46.85 5.63
C PRO A 721 16.97 47.66 4.91
N LYS A 722 16.93 49.00 5.02
CA LYS A 722 17.95 49.86 4.38
C LYS A 722 19.32 49.59 5.01
N PRO A 723 20.41 49.50 4.21
CA PRO A 723 21.76 49.25 4.71
C PRO A 723 22.36 50.42 5.51
N GLY A 724 21.70 51.59 5.57
CA GLY A 724 22.17 52.76 6.33
C GLY A 724 23.49 53.33 5.81
N CYS A 725 23.64 53.41 4.48
CA CYS A 725 24.79 54.01 3.79
C CYS A 725 24.31 55.16 2.90
N LYS A 726 25.13 56.21 2.73
CA LYS A 726 24.80 57.35 1.84
C LYS A 726 24.86 56.95 0.36
N THR A 727 25.91 56.23 -0.03
CA THR A 727 26.14 55.77 -1.40
C THR A 727 26.36 54.25 -1.40
N VAL A 728 25.70 53.53 -2.32
CA VAL A 728 25.84 52.06 -2.48
C VAL A 728 26.52 51.75 -3.82
N PHE A 729 27.75 51.24 -3.77
CA PHE A 729 28.54 50.92 -4.97
C PHE A 729 28.12 49.60 -5.64
N GLY A 730 27.64 48.64 -4.84
CA GLY A 730 27.14 47.36 -5.34
C GLY A 730 26.48 46.53 -4.25
N ILE A 731 25.45 45.77 -4.62
CA ILE A 731 24.73 44.87 -3.73
C ILE A 731 24.56 43.52 -4.41
N ASN A 732 24.98 42.44 -3.74
CA ASN A 732 25.00 41.10 -4.32
C ASN A 732 24.48 40.08 -3.30
N ILE A 733 23.69 39.13 -3.78
CA ILE A 733 23.19 37.99 -3.00
C ILE A 733 24.17 36.80 -3.05
N ALA A 734 24.36 36.15 -1.91
CA ALA A 734 25.04 34.87 -1.77
C ALA A 734 24.08 33.85 -1.15
N TYR A 735 23.73 32.83 -1.91
CA TYR A 735 22.79 31.80 -1.48
C TYR A 735 23.20 30.44 -2.04
N ASP A 736 23.43 29.48 -1.15
CA ASP A 736 23.68 28.09 -1.52
C ASP A 736 22.74 27.16 -0.73
N PRO A 737 21.67 26.64 -1.35
CA PRO A 737 20.69 25.79 -0.68
C PRO A 737 21.29 24.45 -0.22
N THR A 738 22.43 24.02 -0.76
CA THR A 738 23.09 22.78 -0.34
C THR A 738 23.80 22.92 1.01
N ILE A 739 24.14 24.16 1.40
CA ILE A 739 24.89 24.49 2.62
C ILE A 739 23.98 25.07 3.69
N SER A 740 23.09 26.01 3.34
CA SER A 740 22.23 26.71 4.31
C SER A 740 20.89 27.11 3.69
N PRO A 741 19.77 27.00 4.45
CA PRO A 741 18.49 27.54 4.01
C PRO A 741 18.45 29.08 4.01
N HIS A 742 19.43 29.74 4.64
CA HIS A 742 19.51 31.19 4.79
C HIS A 742 20.43 31.81 3.72
N TYR A 743 19.97 32.89 3.09
CA TYR A 743 20.79 33.71 2.19
C TYR A 743 21.49 34.85 2.94
N LYS A 744 22.62 35.30 2.40
CA LYS A 744 23.35 36.49 2.84
C LYS A 744 23.39 37.53 1.73
N ILE A 745 23.38 38.81 2.08
CA ILE A 745 23.49 39.90 1.10
C ILE A 745 24.68 40.76 1.45
N ILE A 746 25.54 41.02 0.46
CA ILE A 746 26.77 41.77 0.61
C ILE A 746 26.58 43.11 -0.08
N CYS A 747 26.68 44.19 0.70
CA CYS A 747 26.54 45.57 0.25
C CYS A 747 27.86 46.30 0.42
N VAL A 748 28.36 46.94 -0.63
CA VAL A 748 29.59 47.74 -0.62
C VAL A 748 29.22 49.22 -0.57
N CYS A 749 29.66 49.93 0.48
CA CYS A 749 29.25 51.31 0.77
C CYS A 749 30.41 52.34 0.65
N ASP A 750 30.04 53.63 0.62
CA ASP A 750 30.93 54.81 0.46
C ASP A 750 32.17 54.83 1.37
N SER A 751 32.06 54.36 2.61
CA SER A 751 33.13 54.38 3.61
C SER A 751 34.14 53.23 3.47
N ASN A 752 34.27 52.62 2.29
CA ASN A 752 35.00 51.36 2.03
C ASN A 752 34.59 50.18 2.94
N ALA A 753 33.43 50.26 3.59
CA ALA A 753 32.94 49.22 4.47
C ALA A 753 32.02 48.26 3.72
N ILE A 754 32.23 46.96 3.95
CA ILE A 754 31.34 45.90 3.46
C ILE A 754 30.30 45.64 4.55
N LYS A 755 29.01 45.71 4.21
CA LYS A 755 27.93 45.33 5.10
C LYS A 755 27.32 44.02 4.65
N ILE A 756 27.11 43.10 5.59
CA ILE A 756 26.49 41.80 5.34
C ILE A 756 25.12 41.78 6.02
N TYR A 757 24.08 41.44 5.28
CA TYR A 757 22.78 41.09 5.83
C TYR A 757 22.69 39.57 5.92
N ASP A 758 22.27 39.05 7.08
CA ASP A 758 22.00 37.63 7.27
C ASP A 758 20.49 37.41 7.43
N SER A 759 19.89 36.60 6.56
CA SER A 759 18.46 36.32 6.61
C SER A 759 18.02 35.52 7.84
N ALA A 760 18.93 34.83 8.53
CA ALA A 760 18.61 34.19 9.81
C ALA A 760 18.40 35.22 10.95
N ILE A 761 19.14 36.33 10.90
CA ILE A 761 19.16 37.36 11.95
C ILE A 761 18.22 38.53 11.61
N GLY A 762 18.02 38.80 10.31
CA GLY A 762 17.15 39.88 9.84
C GLY A 762 17.76 41.27 9.99
N SER A 763 19.08 41.40 10.15
CA SER A 763 19.76 42.68 10.37
C SER A 763 21.07 42.81 9.59
N TRP A 764 21.48 44.06 9.38
CA TRP A 764 22.76 44.40 8.75
C TRP A 764 23.88 44.43 9.79
N ARG A 765 25.01 43.80 9.46
CA ARG A 765 26.27 43.89 10.21
C ARG A 765 27.39 44.45 9.34
N VAL A 766 28.32 45.17 9.95
CA VAL A 766 29.53 45.66 9.26
C VAL A 766 30.60 44.57 9.33
N SER A 767 31.18 44.22 8.19
CA SER A 767 32.26 43.25 8.05
C SER A 767 33.58 43.98 7.87
N GLY A 768 34.46 43.88 8.86
CA GLY A 768 35.89 44.27 8.85
C GLY A 768 36.29 45.68 8.38
N ASN A 769 37.52 46.11 8.67
CA ASN A 769 38.13 47.25 7.98
C ASN A 769 38.80 46.74 6.70
N HIS A 770 38.08 46.80 5.58
CA HIS A 770 38.61 46.45 4.26
C HIS A 770 38.97 47.73 3.50
N GLN A 771 40.24 47.92 3.13
CA GLN A 771 40.61 49.00 2.20
C GLN A 771 40.30 48.55 0.78
N VAL A 772 39.14 48.95 0.26
CA VAL A 772 38.72 48.64 -1.10
C VAL A 772 38.58 49.95 -1.87
N SER A 773 39.26 50.11 -3.01
CA SER A 773 39.12 51.31 -3.84
C SER A 773 37.86 51.20 -4.72
N PRO A 774 36.79 51.98 -4.47
CA PRO A 774 35.49 51.77 -5.10
C PRO A 774 35.46 52.06 -6.61
N HIS A 775 36.34 52.96 -7.06
CA HIS A 775 36.31 53.48 -8.43
C HIS A 775 36.97 52.56 -9.48
N VAL A 776 37.71 51.54 -9.06
CA VAL A 776 38.45 50.65 -9.96
C VAL A 776 37.69 49.34 -10.24
N LEU A 777 36.82 48.90 -9.33
CA LEU A 777 36.15 47.59 -9.38
C LEU A 777 34.67 47.70 -9.71
N LEU A 778 34.14 46.71 -10.44
CA LEU A 778 32.73 46.65 -10.83
C LEU A 778 31.89 45.90 -9.80
N PHE A 779 31.63 46.51 -8.64
CA PHE A 779 30.88 45.88 -7.53
C PHE A 779 29.43 45.50 -7.86
N LYS A 780 28.85 46.06 -8.93
CA LYS A 780 27.50 45.73 -9.42
C LYS A 780 27.43 44.38 -10.17
N ARG A 781 28.57 43.80 -10.54
CA ARG A 781 28.66 42.53 -11.28
C ARG A 781 29.37 41.46 -10.44
N GLY A 782 28.94 41.29 -9.19
CA GLY A 782 29.47 40.22 -8.34
C GLY A 782 29.03 38.85 -8.83
N VAL A 783 29.85 37.83 -8.64
CA VAL A 783 29.52 36.43 -8.98
C VAL A 783 29.79 35.56 -7.77
N PHE A 784 28.75 34.88 -7.26
CA PHE A 784 28.88 33.99 -6.11
C PHE A 784 29.26 32.57 -6.58
N LEU A 785 30.41 32.08 -6.12
CA LEU A 785 30.89 30.72 -6.38
C LEU A 785 31.76 30.26 -5.20
N ASN A 786 31.74 28.97 -4.85
CA ASN A 786 32.66 28.38 -3.85
C ASN A 786 32.75 29.20 -2.54
N ARG A 787 31.57 29.57 -1.97
CA ARG A 787 31.41 30.34 -0.73
C ARG A 787 32.00 31.76 -0.73
N ALA A 788 32.35 32.26 -1.90
CA ALA A 788 32.93 33.58 -2.04
C ALA A 788 32.27 34.39 -3.15
N LEU A 789 32.32 35.70 -3.00
CA LEU A 789 31.82 36.65 -3.97
C LEU A 789 32.99 37.23 -4.76
N HIS A 790 32.88 37.18 -6.08
CA HIS A 790 33.96 37.55 -6.99
C HIS A 790 33.62 38.85 -7.70
N TRP A 791 34.58 39.77 -7.78
CA TRP A 791 34.48 41.01 -8.54
C TRP A 791 35.72 41.22 -9.39
N ILE A 792 35.52 41.85 -10.54
CA ILE A 792 36.58 42.15 -11.50
C ILE A 792 36.61 43.65 -11.80
N SER A 793 37.77 44.13 -12.26
CA SER A 793 37.95 45.47 -12.81
C SER A 793 38.17 45.41 -14.33
N ARG A 794 38.13 46.56 -14.99
CA ARG A 794 38.59 46.71 -16.39
C ARG A 794 40.12 46.68 -16.52
N GLY A 795 40.84 46.72 -15.40
CA GLY A 795 42.30 46.63 -15.32
C GLY A 795 42.78 45.26 -14.83
N ALA A 796 43.93 45.23 -14.16
CA ALA A 796 44.58 43.99 -13.72
C ALA A 796 44.10 43.45 -12.35
N LEU A 797 43.09 44.07 -11.73
CA LEU A 797 42.63 43.72 -10.39
C LEU A 797 41.34 42.87 -10.44
N ALA A 798 41.38 41.71 -9.81
CA ALA A 798 40.20 40.92 -9.45
C ALA A 798 40.26 40.54 -7.97
N LEU A 799 39.12 40.65 -7.30
CA LEU A 799 38.99 40.38 -5.88
C LEU A 799 37.95 39.30 -5.62
N ARG A 800 38.24 38.48 -4.62
CA ARG A 800 37.35 37.46 -4.06
C ARG A 800 37.12 37.80 -2.59
N PHE A 801 35.86 37.92 -2.18
CA PHE A 801 35.49 38.05 -0.78
C PHE A 801 34.97 36.73 -0.26
N ASP A 802 35.75 36.11 0.63
CA ASP A 802 35.30 34.93 1.36
C ASP A 802 34.27 35.34 2.41
N ILE A 803 33.07 34.77 2.34
CA ILE A 803 31.94 35.17 3.18
C ILE A 803 32.02 34.54 4.58
N GLU A 804 32.69 33.39 4.72
CA GLU A 804 32.84 32.71 6.01
C GLU A 804 34.00 33.30 6.80
N LEU A 805 35.14 33.53 6.13
CA LEU A 805 36.33 34.13 6.74
C LEU A 805 36.26 35.66 6.80
N GLU A 806 35.34 36.28 6.06
CA GLU A 806 35.20 37.74 5.92
C GLU A 806 36.52 38.40 5.51
N ARG A 807 37.17 37.82 4.49
CA ARG A 807 38.47 38.27 4.00
C ARG A 807 38.43 38.54 2.51
N MET A 808 39.02 39.67 2.14
CA MET A 808 39.32 40.00 0.75
C MET A 808 40.61 39.29 0.32
N LEU A 809 40.54 38.55 -0.77
CA LEU A 809 41.65 37.87 -1.43
C LEU A 809 41.77 38.39 -2.87
N THR A 810 42.98 38.38 -3.41
CA THR A 810 43.23 38.72 -4.82
C THR A 810 43.15 37.48 -5.69
N MET A 811 42.67 37.65 -6.92
CA MET A 811 42.69 36.61 -7.95
C MET A 811 43.53 37.06 -9.13
N PRO A 812 44.22 36.14 -9.82
CA PRO A 812 44.93 36.47 -11.04
C PRO A 812 43.91 36.93 -12.10
N MET A 813 44.25 37.98 -12.84
CA MET A 813 43.55 38.39 -14.06
C MET A 813 44.36 37.97 -15.28
N PRO A 814 43.72 37.60 -16.39
CA PRO A 814 44.44 37.34 -17.63
C PRO A 814 45.15 38.63 -18.10
N PRO A 815 46.22 38.53 -18.91
CA PRO A 815 46.86 39.70 -19.49
C PRO A 815 45.87 40.48 -20.37
N ILE A 816 46.00 41.81 -20.40
CA ILE A 816 45.21 42.66 -21.31
C ILE A 816 45.73 42.40 -22.74
N PRO A 817 44.84 42.20 -23.74
CA PRO A 817 45.25 42.00 -25.12
C PRO A 817 46.15 43.13 -25.64
N GLU A 818 47.18 42.78 -26.43
CA GLU A 818 48.18 43.73 -26.94
C GLU A 818 47.52 44.93 -27.66
N GLY A 819 47.98 46.14 -27.34
CA GLY A 819 47.52 47.39 -27.98
C GLY A 819 46.31 48.07 -27.33
N ARG A 820 45.84 47.63 -26.14
CA ARG A 820 44.75 48.28 -25.38
C ARG A 820 45.17 48.73 -23.99
N SER A 821 44.65 49.87 -23.54
CA SER A 821 44.81 50.36 -22.16
C SER A 821 43.80 49.77 -21.18
N GLU A 822 42.62 49.32 -21.66
CA GLU A 822 41.55 48.73 -20.86
C GLU A 822 40.88 47.53 -21.55
N ARG A 823 40.34 46.62 -20.73
CA ARG A 823 39.62 45.41 -21.15
C ARG A 823 38.16 45.70 -21.52
N ARG A 824 37.65 45.10 -22.60
CA ARG A 824 36.23 45.17 -23.01
C ARG A 824 35.46 43.97 -22.47
N LEU A 825 34.96 44.12 -21.25
CA LEU A 825 34.20 43.11 -20.53
C LEU A 825 32.80 42.92 -21.14
N GLY A 826 32.56 41.79 -21.80
CA GLY A 826 31.24 41.38 -22.30
C GLY A 826 30.39 40.78 -21.18
N TYR A 827 30.89 39.71 -20.55
CA TYR A 827 30.18 38.98 -19.49
C TYR A 827 31.14 38.45 -18.43
N PHE A 828 30.69 38.41 -17.18
CA PHE A 828 31.38 37.74 -16.07
C PHE A 828 30.33 37.03 -15.24
N GLY A 829 30.46 35.71 -15.09
CA GLY A 829 29.43 34.88 -14.47
C GLY A 829 29.96 33.50 -14.09
N GLU A 830 29.08 32.68 -13.54
CA GLU A 830 29.36 31.29 -13.18
C GLU A 830 28.74 30.37 -14.23
N SER A 831 29.47 29.33 -14.63
CA SER A 831 28.96 28.27 -15.50
C SER A 831 29.61 26.93 -15.16
N GLY A 832 28.79 25.95 -14.80
CA GLY A 832 29.20 24.57 -14.56
C GLY A 832 30.22 24.42 -13.43
N GLY A 833 30.11 25.24 -12.37
CA GLY A 833 30.97 25.25 -11.20
C GLY A 833 32.25 26.09 -11.35
N HIS A 834 32.38 26.89 -12.40
CA HIS A 834 33.57 27.69 -12.68
C HIS A 834 33.22 29.13 -13.01
N LEU A 835 34.16 30.05 -12.74
CA LEU A 835 34.03 31.44 -13.19
C LEU A 835 34.36 31.53 -14.67
N CYS A 836 33.48 32.18 -15.42
CA CYS A 836 33.61 32.44 -16.84
C CYS A 836 33.67 33.94 -17.10
N LEU A 837 34.60 34.34 -17.95
CA LEU A 837 34.82 35.71 -18.38
C LEU A 837 34.76 35.74 -19.90
N ILE A 838 33.91 36.60 -20.47
CA ILE A 838 33.76 36.76 -21.92
C ILE A 838 34.21 38.15 -22.31
N GLU A 839 35.18 38.20 -23.22
CA GLU A 839 35.79 39.42 -23.72
C GLU A 839 35.35 39.66 -25.15
N ILE A 840 35.04 40.91 -25.49
CA ILE A 840 34.67 41.27 -26.87
C ILE A 840 35.91 41.76 -27.61
N ASN A 841 36.27 41.06 -28.70
CA ASN A 841 37.34 41.49 -29.57
C ASN A 841 36.80 42.50 -30.59
N GLY A 842 37.27 43.75 -30.52
CA GLY A 842 37.01 44.81 -31.51
C GLY A 842 35.63 45.49 -31.44
N PRO A 843 35.40 46.58 -32.18
CA PRO A 843 34.08 47.22 -32.32
C PRO A 843 33.18 46.59 -33.40
N ILE A 844 33.71 45.72 -34.27
CA ILE A 844 33.01 45.23 -35.49
C ILE A 844 33.09 43.69 -35.65
N THR A 845 33.85 42.95 -34.83
CA THR A 845 34.07 41.51 -35.00
C THR A 845 33.23 40.65 -34.04
N THR A 846 32.64 39.57 -34.57
CA THR A 846 31.86 38.53 -33.86
C THR A 846 32.76 37.46 -33.20
N CYS A 847 33.91 37.89 -32.69
CA CYS A 847 34.89 37.03 -32.03
C CYS A 847 34.91 37.37 -30.53
N PHE A 848 34.76 36.34 -29.71
CA PHE A 848 34.74 36.48 -28.26
C PHE A 848 35.72 35.48 -27.64
N ASP A 849 36.52 35.96 -26.69
CA ASP A 849 37.38 35.09 -25.89
C ASP A 849 36.59 34.69 -24.65
N VAL A 850 36.35 33.38 -24.49
CA VAL A 850 35.70 32.82 -23.30
C VAL A 850 36.77 32.20 -22.43
N MET A 851 37.07 32.86 -21.31
CA MET A 851 38.07 32.42 -20.36
C MET A 851 37.38 31.74 -19.19
N ARG A 852 37.91 30.61 -18.74
CA ARG A 852 37.42 29.85 -17.58
C ARG A 852 38.49 29.84 -16.49
N MET A 853 38.14 30.21 -15.27
CA MET A 853 39.03 30.10 -14.12
C MET A 853 39.18 28.63 -13.70
N GLU A 854 40.40 28.21 -13.41
CA GLU A 854 40.69 26.90 -12.81
C GLU A 854 40.15 26.81 -11.38
N SER A 855 39.78 25.60 -10.95
CA SER A 855 39.11 25.39 -9.65
C SER A 855 39.95 25.78 -8.43
N ASP A 856 41.27 25.80 -8.57
CA ASP A 856 42.25 26.20 -7.56
C ASP A 856 42.63 27.69 -7.62
N TYR A 857 42.02 28.46 -8.52
CA TYR A 857 42.33 29.88 -8.79
C TYR A 857 43.78 30.12 -9.27
N SER A 858 44.45 29.09 -9.80
CA SER A 858 45.85 29.19 -10.29
C SER A 858 45.97 30.07 -11.55
N GLY A 859 44.94 30.08 -12.40
CA GLY A 859 44.95 30.85 -13.64
C GLY A 859 43.68 30.68 -14.46
N TRP A 860 43.67 31.31 -15.64
CA TRP A 860 42.55 31.29 -16.59
C TRP A 860 42.91 30.46 -17.82
N SER A 861 42.05 29.51 -18.16
CA SER A 861 42.10 28.75 -19.42
C SER A 861 41.28 29.48 -20.50
N ILE A 862 41.90 29.79 -21.64
CA ILE A 862 41.25 30.50 -22.75
C ILE A 862 40.61 29.47 -23.71
N TYR A 863 39.34 29.69 -24.02
CA TYR A 863 38.61 29.02 -25.09
C TYR A 863 38.21 30.12 -26.09
N ILE A 864 38.83 30.12 -27.26
CA ILE A 864 38.49 31.10 -28.30
C ILE A 864 37.27 30.57 -29.05
N TYR A 865 36.19 31.34 -29.07
CA TYR A 865 34.99 31.03 -29.86
C TYR A 865 34.86 32.05 -30.99
N ILE A 866 35.06 31.57 -32.22
CA ILE A 866 34.79 32.36 -33.43
C ILE A 866 33.38 32.01 -33.88
N ILE A 867 32.48 33.00 -33.86
CA ILE A 867 31.13 32.83 -34.42
C ILE A 867 31.13 33.45 -35.82
N ASN A 868 31.11 32.62 -36.85
CA ASN A 868 30.91 33.06 -38.23
C ASN A 868 29.41 33.19 -38.49
N VAL A 869 28.89 34.41 -38.38
CA VAL A 869 27.45 34.70 -38.50
C VAL A 869 26.89 34.38 -39.90
N GLN A 870 27.74 34.20 -40.92
CA GLN A 870 27.30 33.80 -42.27
C GLN A 870 27.13 32.29 -42.48
N GLN A 871 27.74 31.43 -41.66
CA GLN A 871 27.74 29.96 -41.86
C GLN A 871 27.05 29.16 -40.75
N GLN A 872 26.61 29.79 -39.65
CA GLN A 872 26.06 29.06 -38.47
C GLN A 872 26.99 27.96 -37.92
N GLU A 873 28.30 28.05 -38.18
CA GLU A 873 29.30 27.12 -37.66
C GLU A 873 30.07 27.78 -36.51
N CYS A 874 30.33 27.01 -35.46
CA CYS A 874 31.10 27.43 -34.28
C CYS A 874 32.36 26.56 -34.18
N GLU A 875 33.53 27.16 -34.41
CA GLU A 875 34.82 26.48 -34.30
C GLU A 875 35.47 26.79 -32.94
N ILE A 876 35.97 25.75 -32.27
CA ILE A 876 36.61 25.83 -30.95
C ILE A 876 38.12 25.65 -31.14
N HIS A 877 38.90 26.68 -30.80
CA HIS A 877 40.35 26.58 -30.71
C HIS A 877 40.81 26.63 -29.25
N ARG A 878 41.53 25.58 -28.83
CA ARG A 878 42.16 25.49 -27.52
C ARG A 878 43.62 25.91 -27.67
N SER A 879 44.01 27.02 -27.06
CA SER A 879 45.41 27.47 -26.96
C SER A 879 45.82 27.44 -25.49
N PRO A 880 46.88 26.70 -25.12
CA PRO A 880 47.50 26.87 -23.82
C PRO A 880 48.35 28.14 -23.82
N PHE A 881 48.26 28.94 -22.75
CA PHE A 881 49.26 29.91 -22.36
C PHE A 881 50.13 29.31 -21.25
#